data_AF-A0A8B8ADY0-F1
#
_entry.id   AF-A0A8B8ADY0-F1
#
_cell.length_a   1.000
_cell.length_b   1.000
_cell.length_c   1.000
_cell.angle_alpha   90.00
_cell.angle_beta   90.00
_cell.angle_gamma   90.00
#
_symmetry.space_group_name_H-M   'P 1'
#
loop_
_entity.id
_entity.type
_entity.pdbx_description
1 polymer ?
#
loop_
_entity_poly.entity_id
_entity_poly.type
_entity_poly.pdbx_seq_one_letter_code
_entity_poly.pdbx_strand_id
1 'polypeptide(L)'
;MIYKHKKTCMAAEGSTDMPVSLSTRNLADKDNFSEEYKTEILESFRETEYGNLIRNDEWIKHYGYFLYENLQGSCKKVEKRLSLNSKLRRLAHLFIEFKKVVEERKQIKADSCSEMFNIDHYEELKIAIANMTRDKETGKMKNGLKLTLKYLVKDVCDAMHVFYLKKKDNQKAADLGNYMLVLSKSWSSFFKNAEESVITKRLTELRAPVKLPSKSDIIKLRDCTKSTIQDLTGDSFCLLENADFCKLRDALVCRLTLFNARRGGEPSRMVLSELTDALEDKWIDQCRMEFVKDDIEKKLLCDTKVAYLHASKIAKLVPVLIPKDCWKALNVLVDTEVRRVAGVHTHNDFVFPNTKNSMGHVIGWDCVDRMSQEAGLEGRLNATGMRHFIATEYALLDVAPRDRELFYKHMGHSEAINENIYQCPPAVREITHVGKILANVDSMNEDADNVKENSDLLAVNDANVDILKDAGNVKEISNVVIDVSDANVDILNDTGNVEESSDVVTAVSDANVDILEEFIGLMAEDVPTFHIFDLSKQVDEFNVTVDVTKLIPKKELVLNKSVQESAKKFFTPDAWIAVQQTLQILKGKVGEKCRGSGSKRKVEATNLPEKVPEARNKMFFGESSSMPSMIFGEPSSGQRGQSMIVSDSSESEFQVDHSSSEEEDDSYPITKDEIKALIGSTQKVKPCRHTWSSEEHEAVQTFFKKEIEDVSTTGNKGKLHIGRKMYDFLKIHPEVLKDYPKRERIAKVRTKIINLRRQNRERYQRNLDMLT
;
A
#
# COMPACT_ATOMS: atom_id res chain seq x y z
N MET A 1 -18.34 -20.08 -34.74
CA MET A 1 -17.87 -19.72 -36.10
C MET A 1 -16.36 -19.99 -36.30
N ILE A 2 -15.49 -19.53 -35.38
CA ILE A 2 -14.01 -19.71 -35.45
C ILE A 2 -13.53 -21.18 -35.48
N TYR A 3 -14.12 -22.06 -34.67
CA TYR A 3 -13.74 -23.49 -34.64
C TYR A 3 -14.03 -24.23 -35.96
N LYS A 4 -15.10 -23.81 -36.67
CA LYS A 4 -15.43 -24.34 -38.01
C LYS A 4 -14.44 -23.84 -39.08
N HIS A 5 -13.97 -22.58 -38.95
CA HIS A 5 -12.96 -22.01 -39.84
C HIS A 5 -11.58 -22.69 -39.69
N LYS A 6 -11.15 -22.96 -38.45
CA LYS A 6 -9.88 -23.68 -38.21
C LYS A 6 -9.86 -25.07 -38.85
N LYS A 7 -10.99 -25.78 -38.85
CA LYS A 7 -11.12 -27.11 -39.50
C LYS A 7 -11.10 -27.05 -41.04
N THR A 8 -11.27 -25.88 -41.64
CA THR A 8 -11.42 -25.72 -43.10
C THR A 8 -10.29 -24.90 -43.74
N CYS A 9 -9.47 -24.21 -42.95
CA CYS A 9 -8.37 -23.40 -43.44
C CYS A 9 -7.09 -24.23 -43.63
N MET A 10 -6.72 -24.53 -44.88
CA MET A 10 -5.48 -25.25 -45.21
C MET A 10 -4.20 -24.50 -44.78
N ALA A 11 -4.25 -23.17 -44.66
CA ALA A 11 -3.12 -22.37 -44.18
C ALA A 11 -2.96 -22.41 -42.64
N ALA A 12 -3.93 -22.98 -41.91
CA ALA A 12 -3.84 -23.19 -40.47
C ALA A 12 -3.24 -24.57 -40.12
N GLU A 13 -2.98 -25.44 -41.11
CA GLU A 13 -2.31 -26.72 -40.92
C GLU A 13 -0.85 -26.49 -40.52
N GLY A 14 -0.50 -26.89 -39.29
CA GLY A 14 0.84 -26.66 -38.72
C GLY A 14 1.04 -25.30 -38.03
N SER A 15 0.06 -24.38 -38.09
CA SER A 15 0.12 -23.13 -37.33
C SER A 15 -0.31 -23.32 -35.88
N THR A 16 0.49 -22.82 -34.94
CA THR A 16 0.11 -22.69 -33.53
C THR A 16 -0.78 -21.48 -33.27
N ASP A 17 -0.90 -20.58 -34.25
CA ASP A 17 -1.64 -19.34 -34.11
C ASP A 17 -3.14 -19.59 -34.24
N MET A 18 -3.90 -19.05 -33.28
CA MET A 18 -5.34 -19.21 -33.27
C MET A 18 -6.01 -18.10 -34.07
N PRO A 19 -7.14 -18.38 -34.76
CA PRO A 19 -7.86 -17.36 -35.50
C PRO A 19 -8.35 -16.27 -34.54
N VAL A 20 -7.91 -15.04 -34.77
CA VAL A 20 -8.36 -13.86 -34.01
C VAL A 20 -9.57 -13.27 -34.73
N SER A 21 -10.63 -12.93 -33.99
CA SER A 21 -11.73 -12.15 -34.56
C SER A 21 -11.24 -10.72 -34.80
N LEU A 22 -11.14 -10.33 -36.07
CA LEU A 22 -10.91 -8.93 -36.43
C LEU A 22 -12.24 -8.19 -36.38
N SER A 23 -12.30 -7.12 -35.60
CA SER A 23 -13.46 -6.22 -35.63
C SER A 23 -13.42 -5.40 -36.91
N THR A 24 -14.47 -5.49 -37.72
CA THR A 24 -14.62 -4.68 -38.93
C THR A 24 -14.79 -3.19 -38.62
N ARG A 25 -15.05 -2.83 -37.35
CA ARG A 25 -15.18 -1.44 -36.88
C ARG A 25 -13.84 -0.70 -36.88
N ASN A 26 -12.74 -1.38 -36.56
CA ASN A 26 -11.39 -0.80 -36.55
C ASN A 26 -10.91 -0.36 -37.95
N LEU A 27 -11.56 -0.83 -39.02
CA LEU A 27 -11.24 -0.46 -40.39
C LEU A 27 -11.85 0.90 -40.81
N ALA A 28 -12.79 1.45 -40.03
CA ALA A 28 -13.54 2.65 -40.38
C ALA A 28 -13.06 3.93 -39.66
N ASP A 29 -12.45 3.83 -38.47
CA ASP A 29 -12.16 4.99 -37.62
C ASP A 29 -10.76 5.58 -37.83
N LYS A 30 -10.73 6.87 -38.21
CA LYS A 30 -9.53 7.73 -38.24
C LYS A 30 -9.20 8.31 -36.85
N ASP A 31 -9.45 7.57 -35.79
CA ASP A 31 -9.15 8.02 -34.43
C ASP A 31 -7.66 7.89 -34.11
N ASN A 32 -7.11 8.89 -33.40
CA ASN A 32 -5.70 8.97 -32.98
C ASN A 32 -5.30 7.97 -31.86
N PHE A 33 -6.12 6.98 -31.56
CA PHE A 33 -5.83 5.98 -30.52
C PHE A 33 -5.04 4.81 -31.07
N SER A 34 -4.19 4.20 -30.23
CA SER A 34 -3.42 3.01 -30.63
C SER A 34 -4.35 1.81 -30.93
N GLU A 35 -3.95 0.96 -31.88
CA GLU A 35 -4.74 -0.21 -32.28
C GLU A 35 -4.89 -1.24 -31.13
N GLU A 36 -3.89 -1.31 -30.25
CA GLU A 36 -3.93 -2.15 -29.05
C GLU A 36 -5.01 -1.66 -28.09
N TYR A 37 -5.16 -0.35 -27.88
CA TYR A 37 -6.21 0.19 -27.02
C TYR A 37 -7.60 -0.12 -27.57
N LYS A 38 -7.80 0.09 -28.89
CA LYS A 38 -9.08 -0.23 -29.55
C LYS A 38 -9.44 -1.70 -29.37
N THR A 39 -8.49 -2.59 -29.65
CA THR A 39 -8.71 -4.04 -29.63
C THR A 39 -8.83 -4.60 -28.20
N GLU A 40 -7.95 -4.18 -27.28
CA GLU A 40 -7.92 -4.73 -25.92
C GLU A 40 -8.98 -4.14 -24.99
N ILE A 41 -9.43 -2.90 -25.23
CA ILE A 41 -10.36 -2.18 -24.35
C ILE A 41 -11.71 -1.94 -25.04
N LEU A 42 -11.76 -1.15 -26.10
CA LEU A 42 -13.04 -0.72 -26.69
C LEU A 42 -13.84 -1.89 -27.27
N GLU A 43 -13.17 -2.81 -27.97
CA GLU A 43 -13.80 -4.01 -28.52
C GLU A 43 -14.06 -5.09 -27.47
N SER A 44 -13.52 -4.95 -26.24
CA SER A 44 -13.76 -5.90 -25.16
C SER A 44 -15.17 -5.79 -24.54
N PHE A 45 -15.86 -4.67 -24.73
CA PHE A 45 -17.21 -4.47 -24.21
C PHE A 45 -18.24 -5.24 -25.05
N ARG A 46 -19.36 -5.62 -24.44
CA ARG A 46 -20.49 -6.23 -25.18
C ARG A 46 -21.26 -5.15 -25.97
N GLU A 47 -22.12 -5.59 -26.88
CA GLU A 47 -23.06 -4.71 -27.58
C GLU A 47 -24.23 -4.36 -26.67
N THR A 48 -24.00 -3.39 -25.78
CA THR A 48 -25.00 -2.84 -24.86
C THR A 48 -25.06 -1.32 -25.03
N GLU A 49 -26.09 -0.68 -24.48
CA GLU A 49 -26.19 0.79 -24.45
C GLU A 49 -24.91 1.43 -23.90
N TYR A 50 -24.41 0.93 -22.76
CA TYR A 50 -23.15 1.37 -22.17
C TYR A 50 -21.94 1.09 -23.06
N GLY A 51 -21.86 -0.10 -23.66
CA GLY A 51 -20.76 -0.48 -24.54
C GLY A 51 -20.69 0.39 -25.78
N ASN A 52 -21.84 0.73 -26.37
CA ASN A 52 -21.92 1.65 -27.50
C ASN A 52 -21.54 3.07 -27.11
N LEU A 53 -22.00 3.54 -25.94
CA LEU A 53 -21.61 4.85 -25.42
C LEU A 53 -20.10 4.96 -25.18
N ILE A 54 -19.47 3.93 -24.61
CA ILE A 54 -18.01 3.89 -24.39
C ILE A 54 -17.23 3.97 -25.71
N ARG A 55 -17.75 3.37 -26.79
CA ARG A 55 -17.12 3.39 -28.11
C ARG A 55 -17.31 4.71 -28.85
N ASN A 56 -18.44 5.37 -28.65
CA ASN A 56 -18.83 6.52 -29.48
C ASN A 56 -18.57 7.86 -28.80
N ASP A 57 -18.59 7.93 -27.47
CA ASP A 57 -18.35 9.18 -26.74
C ASP A 57 -16.86 9.55 -26.74
N GLU A 58 -16.55 10.71 -27.31
CA GLU A 58 -15.19 11.23 -27.43
C GLU A 58 -14.45 11.32 -26.09
N TRP A 59 -15.14 11.78 -25.04
CA TRP A 59 -14.49 11.96 -23.75
C TRP A 59 -14.28 10.63 -23.02
N ILE A 60 -15.26 9.73 -23.04
CA ILE A 60 -15.11 8.40 -22.42
C ILE A 60 -13.96 7.63 -23.08
N LYS A 61 -13.82 7.71 -24.41
CA LYS A 61 -12.66 7.14 -25.15
C LYS A 61 -11.35 7.71 -24.64
N HIS A 62 -11.24 9.05 -24.52
CA HIS A 62 -10.03 9.72 -24.05
C HIS A 62 -9.68 9.39 -22.60
N TYR A 63 -10.68 9.34 -21.71
CA TYR A 63 -10.48 8.95 -20.31
C TYR A 63 -10.00 7.49 -20.20
N GLY A 64 -10.58 6.58 -21.00
CA GLY A 64 -10.12 5.19 -21.06
C GLY A 64 -8.69 5.08 -21.59
N TYR A 65 -8.31 5.88 -22.59
CA TYR A 65 -6.94 5.90 -23.11
C TYR A 65 -5.95 6.42 -22.05
N PHE A 66 -6.30 7.47 -21.33
CA PHE A 66 -5.49 7.99 -20.21
C PHE A 66 -5.24 6.93 -19.13
N LEU A 67 -6.25 6.12 -18.79
CA LEU A 67 -6.09 4.99 -17.89
C LEU A 67 -5.26 3.86 -18.50
N TYR A 68 -5.39 3.63 -19.81
CA TYR A 68 -4.66 2.61 -20.56
C TYR A 68 -3.16 2.89 -20.61
N GLU A 69 -2.74 4.14 -20.77
CA GLU A 69 -1.32 4.53 -20.74
C GLU A 69 -0.64 4.09 -19.42
N ASN A 70 -1.36 4.15 -18.30
CA ASN A 70 -0.89 3.71 -16.98
C ASN A 70 -0.79 2.17 -16.82
N LEU A 71 -1.24 1.40 -17.83
CA LEU A 71 -1.12 -0.05 -17.89
C LEU A 71 0.21 -0.49 -18.52
N GLN A 72 0.78 0.33 -19.41
CA GLN A 72 1.97 -0.04 -20.17
C GLN A 72 3.15 -0.30 -19.23
N GLY A 73 3.86 -1.41 -19.45
CA GLY A 73 4.98 -1.85 -18.60
C GLY A 73 4.58 -2.39 -17.21
N SER A 74 3.28 -2.52 -16.91
CA SER A 74 2.84 -3.04 -15.61
C SER A 74 2.76 -4.56 -15.59
N CYS A 75 3.35 -5.20 -14.58
CA CYS A 75 3.19 -6.63 -14.30
C CYS A 75 1.74 -7.05 -13.92
N LYS A 76 0.80 -6.10 -13.83
CA LYS A 76 -0.61 -6.30 -13.45
C LYS A 76 -1.57 -5.82 -14.54
N LYS A 77 -1.20 -6.07 -15.80
CA LYS A 77 -1.95 -5.57 -16.96
C LYS A 77 -3.42 -6.05 -16.92
N VAL A 78 -3.66 -7.31 -16.53
CA VAL A 78 -5.00 -7.93 -16.53
C VAL A 78 -5.93 -7.26 -15.52
N GLU A 79 -5.53 -7.09 -14.27
CA GLU A 79 -6.42 -6.56 -13.21
C GLU A 79 -6.61 -5.06 -13.33
N LYS A 80 -5.55 -4.34 -13.71
CA LYS A 80 -5.68 -2.92 -14.00
C LYS A 80 -6.61 -2.70 -15.21
N ARG A 81 -6.61 -3.60 -16.21
CA ARG A 81 -7.59 -3.58 -17.30
C ARG A 81 -9.02 -3.83 -16.80
N LEU A 82 -9.23 -4.81 -15.90
CA LEU A 82 -10.56 -5.04 -15.30
C LEU A 82 -11.05 -3.81 -14.51
N SER A 83 -10.16 -3.17 -13.76
CA SER A 83 -10.46 -1.93 -13.03
C SER A 83 -10.81 -0.78 -13.98
N LEU A 84 -10.03 -0.61 -15.04
CA LEU A 84 -10.30 0.36 -16.10
C LEU A 84 -11.69 0.12 -16.71
N ASN A 85 -12.00 -1.11 -17.10
CA ASN A 85 -13.30 -1.44 -17.70
C ASN A 85 -14.48 -1.21 -16.74
N SER A 86 -14.26 -1.40 -15.43
CA SER A 86 -15.26 -1.06 -14.40
C SER A 86 -15.48 0.46 -14.32
N LYS A 87 -14.42 1.26 -14.34
CA LYS A 87 -14.51 2.73 -14.35
C LYS A 87 -15.26 3.25 -15.58
N LEU A 88 -14.95 2.74 -16.77
CA LEU A 88 -15.63 3.14 -18.00
C LEU A 88 -17.13 2.81 -17.97
N ARG A 89 -17.50 1.60 -17.52
CA ARG A 89 -18.92 1.23 -17.37
C ARG A 89 -19.65 2.12 -16.38
N ARG A 90 -19.04 2.40 -15.22
CA ARG A 90 -19.64 3.28 -14.20
C ARG A 90 -19.80 4.71 -14.71
N LEU A 91 -18.82 5.23 -15.45
CA LEU A 91 -18.89 6.56 -16.05
C LEU A 91 -19.99 6.64 -17.11
N ALA A 92 -20.07 5.64 -18.00
CA ALA A 92 -21.11 5.55 -19.01
C ALA A 92 -22.52 5.48 -18.38
N HIS A 93 -22.69 4.67 -17.33
CA HIS A 93 -23.96 4.59 -16.60
C HIS A 93 -24.33 5.91 -15.93
N LEU A 94 -23.37 6.56 -15.26
CA LEU A 94 -23.57 7.87 -14.66
C LEU A 94 -24.00 8.90 -15.71
N PHE A 95 -23.36 8.90 -16.88
CA PHE A 95 -23.73 9.82 -17.95
C PHE A 95 -25.13 9.56 -18.51
N ILE A 96 -25.54 8.30 -18.67
CA ILE A 96 -26.91 7.97 -19.10
C ILE A 96 -27.95 8.49 -18.11
N GLU A 97 -27.73 8.30 -16.81
CA GLU A 97 -28.64 8.84 -15.78
C GLU A 97 -28.62 10.37 -15.76
N PHE A 98 -27.45 10.99 -15.96
CA PHE A 98 -27.35 12.44 -16.10
C PHE A 98 -28.15 12.97 -17.30
N LYS A 99 -28.07 12.31 -18.47
CA LYS A 99 -28.83 12.71 -19.67
C LYS A 99 -30.33 12.76 -19.40
N LYS A 100 -30.87 11.74 -18.71
CA LYS A 100 -32.30 11.70 -18.33
C LYS A 100 -32.67 12.89 -17.45
N VAL A 101 -31.87 13.18 -16.42
CA VAL A 101 -32.12 14.29 -15.49
C VAL A 101 -32.06 15.66 -16.19
N VAL A 102 -31.10 15.87 -17.09
CA VAL A 102 -30.99 17.13 -17.83
C VAL A 102 -32.16 17.31 -18.80
N GLU A 103 -32.54 16.25 -19.52
CA GLU A 103 -33.68 16.28 -20.45
C GLU A 103 -34.98 16.61 -19.70
N GLU A 104 -35.20 16.00 -18.52
CA GLU A 104 -36.36 16.27 -17.67
C GLU A 104 -36.39 17.68 -17.09
N ARG A 105 -35.28 18.18 -16.55
CA ARG A 105 -35.25 19.46 -15.80
C ARG A 105 -35.00 20.68 -16.66
N LYS A 106 -34.16 20.54 -17.68
CA LYS A 106 -33.69 21.66 -18.51
C LYS A 106 -34.17 21.57 -19.95
N GLN A 107 -34.75 20.45 -20.38
CA GLN A 107 -35.21 20.22 -21.76
C GLN A 107 -34.08 20.41 -22.79
N ILE A 108 -32.84 20.16 -22.37
CA ILE A 108 -31.64 20.18 -23.20
C ILE A 108 -31.15 18.73 -23.35
N LYS A 109 -30.64 18.38 -24.53
CA LYS A 109 -29.97 17.09 -24.75
C LYS A 109 -28.48 17.27 -24.55
N ALA A 110 -27.91 16.48 -23.64
CA ALA A 110 -26.47 16.37 -23.50
C ALA A 110 -25.94 15.29 -24.46
N ASP A 111 -25.06 15.70 -25.37
CA ASP A 111 -24.56 14.84 -26.44
C ASP A 111 -23.23 14.19 -26.06
N SER A 112 -22.41 14.87 -25.25
CA SER A 112 -21.11 14.39 -24.77
C SER A 112 -21.03 14.27 -23.25
N CYS A 113 -20.36 13.22 -22.77
CA CYS A 113 -20.05 13.02 -21.36
C CYS A 113 -19.28 14.20 -20.75
N SER A 114 -18.56 14.97 -21.56
CA SER A 114 -17.84 16.16 -21.09
C SER A 114 -18.75 17.25 -20.53
N GLU A 115 -19.97 17.37 -21.05
CA GLU A 115 -20.93 18.40 -20.63
C GLU A 115 -21.44 18.21 -19.21
N MET A 116 -21.34 16.98 -18.68
CA MET A 116 -21.73 16.64 -17.31
C MET A 116 -20.90 17.39 -16.25
N PHE A 117 -19.68 17.82 -16.61
CA PHE A 117 -18.73 18.47 -15.70
C PHE A 117 -18.68 19.98 -15.92
N ASN A 118 -19.86 20.60 -16.00
CA ASN A 118 -20.07 22.04 -16.06
C ASN A 118 -20.72 22.52 -14.75
N ILE A 119 -20.37 23.73 -14.30
CA ILE A 119 -20.97 24.38 -13.12
C ILE A 119 -22.49 24.46 -13.25
N ASP A 120 -23.00 24.80 -14.43
CA ASP A 120 -24.44 24.91 -14.66
C ASP A 120 -25.14 23.56 -14.42
N HIS A 121 -24.46 22.45 -14.66
CA HIS A 121 -24.96 21.08 -14.54
C HIS A 121 -24.70 20.43 -13.18
N TYR A 122 -24.16 21.18 -12.21
CA TYR A 122 -23.77 20.66 -10.90
C TYR A 122 -24.92 19.99 -10.13
N GLU A 123 -26.11 20.61 -10.12
CA GLU A 123 -27.28 20.05 -9.43
C GLU A 123 -27.85 18.82 -10.15
N GLU A 124 -27.85 18.81 -11.49
CA GLU A 124 -28.28 17.65 -12.27
C GLU A 124 -27.37 16.44 -12.02
N LEU A 125 -26.05 16.64 -11.92
CA LEU A 125 -25.13 15.57 -11.57
C LEU A 125 -25.42 15.00 -10.17
N LYS A 126 -25.71 15.84 -9.17
CA LYS A 126 -26.07 15.36 -7.82
C LYS A 126 -27.31 14.48 -7.86
N ILE A 127 -28.32 14.87 -8.64
CA ILE A 127 -29.55 14.09 -8.80
C ILE A 127 -29.23 12.77 -9.51
N ALA A 128 -28.43 12.78 -10.58
CA ALA A 128 -28.01 11.56 -11.28
C ALA A 128 -27.27 10.58 -10.35
N ILE A 129 -26.35 11.08 -9.52
CA ILE A 129 -25.67 10.27 -8.50
C ILE A 129 -26.68 9.72 -7.49
N ALA A 130 -27.63 10.54 -7.02
CA ALA A 130 -28.66 10.11 -6.08
C ALA A 130 -29.59 9.03 -6.66
N ASN A 131 -29.95 9.14 -7.94
CA ASN A 131 -30.77 8.16 -8.65
C ASN A 131 -30.02 6.84 -8.85
N MET A 132 -28.76 6.90 -9.29
CA MET A 132 -27.91 5.71 -9.50
C MET A 132 -27.58 4.98 -8.20
N THR A 133 -27.58 5.68 -7.07
CA THR A 133 -27.22 5.13 -5.76
C THR A 133 -28.41 4.75 -4.90
N ARG A 134 -29.64 5.02 -5.35
CA ARG A 134 -30.84 4.63 -4.62
C ARG A 134 -31.30 3.28 -5.12
N ASP A 135 -31.50 2.37 -4.19
CA ASP A 135 -32.11 1.09 -4.48
C ASP A 135 -33.57 1.28 -4.89
N LYS A 136 -33.97 0.73 -6.04
CA LYS A 136 -35.30 0.96 -6.63
C LYS A 136 -36.41 0.28 -5.84
N GLU A 137 -36.10 -0.82 -5.15
CA GLU A 137 -37.09 -1.62 -4.43
C GLU A 137 -37.26 -1.13 -2.99
N THR A 138 -36.15 -0.90 -2.30
CA THR A 138 -36.13 -0.54 -0.87
C THR A 138 -36.07 0.96 -0.63
N GLY A 139 -35.74 1.75 -1.65
CA GLY A 139 -35.50 3.20 -1.51
C GLY A 139 -34.25 3.57 -0.71
N LYS A 140 -33.49 2.58 -0.22
CA LYS A 140 -32.29 2.79 0.60
C LYS A 140 -31.11 3.25 -0.27
N MET A 141 -30.24 4.08 0.31
CA MET A 141 -29.06 4.57 -0.38
C MET A 141 -27.90 3.57 -0.28
N LYS A 142 -27.33 3.19 -1.41
CA LYS A 142 -26.13 2.38 -1.55
C LYS A 142 -24.90 3.26 -1.27
N ASN A 143 -24.60 3.48 0.02
CA ASN A 143 -23.58 4.44 0.47
C ASN A 143 -22.18 4.14 -0.10
N GLY A 144 -21.77 2.87 -0.18
CA GLY A 144 -20.48 2.48 -0.80
C GLY A 144 -20.38 2.82 -2.29
N LEU A 145 -21.46 2.62 -3.05
CA LEU A 145 -21.54 3.02 -4.46
C LEU A 145 -21.46 4.55 -4.60
N LYS A 146 -22.17 5.27 -3.73
CA LYS A 146 -22.16 6.75 -3.72
C LYS A 146 -20.76 7.31 -3.49
N LEU A 147 -20.02 6.77 -2.52
CA LEU A 147 -18.62 7.14 -2.32
C LEU A 147 -17.74 6.74 -3.51
N THR A 148 -17.96 5.58 -4.12
CA THR A 148 -17.19 5.19 -5.30
C THR A 148 -17.39 6.17 -6.47
N LEU A 149 -18.62 6.65 -6.68
CA LEU A 149 -18.93 7.67 -7.68
C LEU A 149 -18.26 9.02 -7.37
N LYS A 150 -18.16 9.40 -6.08
CA LYS A 150 -17.37 10.58 -5.66
C LYS A 150 -15.94 10.51 -6.19
N TYR A 151 -15.24 9.39 -5.95
CA TYR A 151 -13.85 9.26 -6.42
C TYR A 151 -13.75 9.13 -7.94
N LEU A 152 -14.71 8.46 -8.58
CA LEU A 152 -14.76 8.38 -10.04
C LEU A 152 -14.91 9.76 -10.68
N VAL A 153 -15.85 10.58 -10.21
CA VAL A 153 -16.06 11.93 -10.75
C VAL A 153 -14.80 12.78 -10.56
N LYS A 154 -14.14 12.70 -9.41
CA LYS A 154 -12.90 13.42 -9.16
C LYS A 154 -11.79 13.00 -10.14
N ASP A 155 -11.57 11.69 -10.26
CA ASP A 155 -10.56 11.10 -11.16
C ASP A 155 -10.83 11.48 -12.64
N VAL A 156 -12.09 11.51 -13.07
CA VAL A 156 -12.48 11.92 -14.42
C VAL A 156 -12.24 13.42 -14.64
N CYS A 157 -12.59 14.27 -13.66
CA CYS A 157 -12.33 15.72 -13.74
C CYS A 157 -10.84 16.01 -13.80
N ASP A 158 -10.03 15.36 -12.96
CA ASP A 158 -8.57 15.50 -12.95
C ASP A 158 -7.98 15.14 -14.33
N ALA A 159 -8.41 14.00 -14.91
CA ALA A 159 -7.99 13.58 -16.24
C ALA A 159 -8.44 14.55 -17.34
N MET A 160 -9.67 15.08 -17.25
CA MET A 160 -10.22 16.04 -18.22
C MET A 160 -9.50 17.39 -18.17
N HIS A 161 -9.15 17.86 -16.98
CA HIS A 161 -8.42 19.10 -16.81
C HIS A 161 -7.03 18.99 -17.46
N VAL A 162 -6.31 17.89 -17.21
CA VAL A 162 -5.04 17.60 -17.90
C VAL A 162 -5.21 17.53 -19.41
N PHE A 163 -6.30 16.95 -19.90
CA PHE A 163 -6.60 16.86 -21.33
C PHE A 163 -6.81 18.25 -21.98
N TYR A 164 -7.60 19.13 -21.38
CA TYR A 164 -7.82 20.49 -21.90
C TYR A 164 -6.54 21.32 -21.86
N LEU A 165 -5.74 21.21 -20.80
CA LEU A 165 -4.43 21.85 -20.72
C LEU A 165 -3.48 21.35 -21.83
N LYS A 166 -3.42 20.03 -22.08
CA LYS A 166 -2.61 19.46 -23.18
C LYS A 166 -3.07 19.94 -24.56
N LYS A 167 -4.38 20.11 -24.78
CA LYS A 167 -4.94 20.66 -26.02
C LYS A 167 -4.84 22.20 -26.14
N LYS A 168 -4.31 22.88 -25.12
CA LYS A 168 -4.23 24.35 -25.03
C LYS A 168 -5.61 25.02 -25.11
N ASP A 169 -6.66 24.32 -24.67
CA ASP A 169 -8.01 24.87 -24.54
C ASP A 169 -8.16 25.52 -23.16
N ASN A 170 -7.53 26.68 -23.00
CA ASN A 170 -7.39 27.35 -21.70
C ASN A 170 -8.75 27.76 -21.10
N GLN A 171 -9.75 28.06 -21.94
CA GLN A 171 -11.08 28.43 -21.47
C GLN A 171 -11.75 27.24 -20.79
N LYS A 172 -11.83 26.09 -21.47
CA LYS A 172 -12.43 24.88 -20.87
C LYS A 172 -11.64 24.37 -19.66
N ALA A 173 -10.32 24.52 -19.67
CA ALA A 173 -9.51 24.20 -18.51
C ALA A 173 -9.86 25.09 -17.31
N ALA A 174 -9.99 26.41 -17.50
CA ALA A 174 -10.38 27.34 -16.45
C ALA A 174 -11.80 27.07 -15.93
N ASP A 175 -12.76 26.83 -16.82
CA ASP A 175 -14.15 26.53 -16.47
C ASP A 175 -14.25 25.23 -15.66
N LEU A 176 -13.54 24.18 -16.07
CA LEU A 176 -13.46 22.92 -15.33
C LEU A 176 -12.73 23.09 -14.00
N GLY A 177 -11.67 23.92 -13.95
CA GLY A 177 -10.97 24.26 -12.70
C GLY A 177 -11.90 24.92 -11.69
N ASN A 178 -12.73 25.88 -12.13
CA ASN A 178 -13.77 26.50 -11.32
C ASN A 178 -14.82 25.47 -10.84
N TYR A 179 -15.25 24.58 -11.73
CA TYR A 179 -16.15 23.48 -11.37
C TYR A 179 -15.54 22.56 -10.30
N MET A 180 -14.29 22.15 -10.46
CA MET A 180 -13.58 21.32 -9.48
C MET A 180 -13.42 22.03 -8.14
N LEU A 181 -13.20 23.35 -8.13
CA LEU A 181 -13.15 24.15 -6.90
C LEU A 181 -14.50 24.14 -6.18
N VAL A 182 -15.60 24.42 -6.90
CA VAL A 182 -16.97 24.36 -6.35
C VAL A 182 -17.23 22.98 -5.77
N LEU A 183 -16.97 21.95 -6.57
CA LEU A 183 -17.12 20.55 -6.23
C LEU A 183 -16.35 20.18 -4.95
N SER A 184 -15.10 20.63 -4.81
CA SER A 184 -14.30 20.35 -3.60
C SER A 184 -14.88 20.96 -2.31
N LYS A 185 -15.52 22.13 -2.41
CA LYS A 185 -16.10 22.84 -1.27
C LYS A 185 -17.50 22.32 -0.90
N SER A 186 -18.32 22.00 -1.90
CA SER A 186 -19.72 21.63 -1.70
C SER A 186 -19.94 20.12 -1.47
N TRP A 187 -19.05 19.27 -2.00
CA TRP A 187 -19.19 17.81 -1.89
C TRP A 187 -19.18 17.26 -0.47
N SER A 188 -18.48 17.93 0.46
CA SER A 188 -18.42 17.50 1.87
C SER A 188 -19.84 17.26 2.40
N SER A 189 -20.73 18.23 2.24
CA SER A 189 -22.13 18.13 2.67
C SER A 189 -22.92 17.01 1.98
N PHE A 190 -22.73 16.81 0.67
CA PHE A 190 -23.51 15.84 -0.11
C PHE A 190 -23.13 14.38 0.16
N PHE A 191 -21.86 14.13 0.50
CA PHE A 191 -21.34 12.78 0.76
C PHE A 191 -21.18 12.45 2.24
N LYS A 192 -21.20 13.43 3.16
CA LYS A 192 -21.00 13.23 4.61
C LYS A 192 -21.82 12.08 5.18
N ASN A 193 -23.13 12.04 4.93
CA ASN A 193 -23.98 10.97 5.46
C ASN A 193 -23.59 9.59 4.93
N ALA A 194 -23.11 9.49 3.68
CA ALA A 194 -22.64 8.24 3.12
C ALA A 194 -21.29 7.82 3.73
N GLU A 195 -20.38 8.78 3.97
CA GLU A 195 -19.11 8.56 4.66
C GLU A 195 -19.34 8.06 6.10
N GLU A 196 -20.16 8.78 6.86
CA GLU A 196 -20.54 8.41 8.22
C GLU A 196 -21.23 7.05 8.25
N SER A 197 -22.18 6.77 7.35
CA SER A 197 -22.87 5.48 7.34
C SER A 197 -21.92 4.31 7.03
N VAL A 198 -20.95 4.48 6.11
CA VAL A 198 -19.94 3.45 5.82
C VAL A 198 -19.01 3.23 7.01
N ILE A 199 -18.57 4.30 7.68
CA ILE A 199 -17.73 4.22 8.89
C ILE A 199 -18.51 3.55 10.03
N THR A 200 -19.74 3.98 10.29
CA THR A 200 -20.61 3.41 11.32
C THR A 200 -20.86 1.94 11.06
N LYS A 201 -21.29 1.54 9.84
CA LYS A 201 -21.47 0.12 9.47
C LYS A 201 -20.20 -0.69 9.75
N ARG A 202 -19.01 -0.13 9.47
CA ARG A 202 -17.73 -0.77 9.76
C ARG A 202 -17.47 -0.95 11.26
N LEU A 203 -17.75 0.08 12.06
CA LEU A 203 -17.51 0.06 13.51
C LEU A 203 -18.53 -0.78 14.28
N THR A 204 -19.80 -0.76 13.89
CA THR A 204 -20.90 -1.36 14.65
C THR A 204 -21.31 -2.75 14.16
N GLU A 205 -21.24 -3.00 12.85
CA GLU A 205 -21.74 -4.26 12.27
C GLU A 205 -20.61 -5.18 11.80
N LEU A 206 -19.69 -4.67 10.98
CA LEU A 206 -18.68 -5.52 10.33
C LEU A 206 -17.65 -6.08 11.33
N ARG A 207 -17.40 -5.37 12.43
CA ARG A 207 -16.49 -5.80 13.50
C ARG A 207 -17.18 -6.57 14.62
N ALA A 208 -18.49 -6.79 14.52
CA ALA A 208 -19.21 -7.57 15.51
C ALA A 208 -18.79 -9.05 15.46
N PRO A 209 -18.57 -9.73 16.61
CA PRO A 209 -18.16 -11.13 16.64
C PRO A 209 -19.12 -12.08 15.90
N VAL A 210 -20.42 -11.73 15.81
CA VAL A 210 -21.43 -12.50 15.07
C VAL A 210 -21.14 -12.61 13.57
N LYS A 211 -20.32 -11.71 13.01
CA LYS A 211 -19.90 -11.75 11.61
C LYS A 211 -18.67 -12.65 11.37
N LEU A 212 -18.04 -13.15 12.43
CA LEU A 212 -16.93 -14.09 12.28
C LEU A 212 -17.46 -15.43 11.73
N PRO A 213 -16.74 -16.03 10.77
CA PRO A 213 -17.07 -17.37 10.31
C PRO A 213 -16.98 -18.39 11.46
N SER A 214 -17.87 -19.38 11.43
CA SER A 214 -17.87 -20.42 12.45
C SER A 214 -16.63 -21.32 12.31
N LYS A 215 -16.08 -21.78 13.45
CA LYS A 215 -14.94 -22.72 13.43
C LYS A 215 -15.30 -24.04 12.72
N SER A 216 -16.57 -24.45 12.80
CA SER A 216 -17.10 -25.63 12.11
C SER A 216 -17.02 -25.47 10.59
N ASP A 217 -17.47 -24.33 10.05
CA ASP A 217 -17.46 -24.09 8.60
C ASP A 217 -16.03 -23.96 8.04
N ILE A 218 -15.13 -23.33 8.79
CA ILE A 218 -13.71 -23.26 8.45
C ILE A 218 -13.11 -24.68 8.34
N ILE A 219 -13.42 -25.56 9.30
CA ILE A 219 -12.94 -26.95 9.32
C ILE A 219 -13.53 -27.72 8.14
N LYS A 220 -14.85 -27.64 7.92
CA LYS A 220 -15.53 -28.30 6.80
C LYS A 220 -14.90 -27.91 5.46
N LEU A 221 -14.71 -26.62 5.21
CA LEU A 221 -14.10 -26.16 3.96
C LEU A 221 -12.64 -26.57 3.82
N ARG A 222 -11.87 -26.52 4.91
CA ARG A 222 -10.49 -27.02 4.93
C ARG A 222 -10.43 -28.50 4.58
N ASP A 223 -11.30 -29.31 5.15
CA ASP A 223 -11.28 -30.76 4.97
C ASP A 223 -11.79 -31.15 3.57
N CYS A 224 -12.83 -30.46 3.07
CA CYS A 224 -13.29 -30.58 1.69
C CYS A 224 -12.19 -30.25 0.68
N THR A 225 -11.48 -29.13 0.86
CA THR A 225 -10.36 -28.75 -0.03
C THR A 225 -9.21 -29.73 0.04
N LYS A 226 -8.86 -30.23 1.23
CA LYS A 226 -7.83 -31.26 1.40
C LYS A 226 -8.19 -32.58 0.74
N SER A 227 -9.43 -33.06 0.93
CA SER A 227 -9.92 -34.29 0.29
C SER A 227 -9.85 -34.12 -1.23
N THR A 228 -10.39 -33.03 -1.76
CA THR A 228 -10.37 -32.76 -3.21
C THR A 228 -8.94 -32.76 -3.78
N ILE A 229 -8.00 -32.13 -3.09
CA ILE A 229 -6.59 -32.13 -3.48
C ILE A 229 -6.02 -33.55 -3.47
N GLN A 230 -6.28 -34.32 -2.41
CA GLN A 230 -5.80 -35.68 -2.27
C GLN A 230 -6.40 -36.63 -3.32
N ASP A 231 -7.71 -36.55 -3.55
CA ASP A 231 -8.46 -37.42 -4.46
C ASP A 231 -8.01 -37.21 -5.91
N LEU A 232 -7.81 -35.95 -6.32
CA LEU A 232 -7.39 -35.61 -7.68
C LEU A 232 -5.89 -35.75 -7.94
N THR A 233 -5.09 -36.01 -6.90
CA THR A 233 -3.62 -36.13 -7.03
C THR A 233 -3.06 -37.43 -6.48
N GLY A 234 -3.89 -38.30 -5.90
CA GLY A 234 -3.50 -39.58 -5.31
C GLY A 234 -2.82 -40.50 -6.32
N ASP A 235 -3.36 -40.57 -7.54
CA ASP A 235 -2.89 -41.48 -8.58
C ASP A 235 -1.80 -40.86 -9.47
N SER A 236 -0.63 -41.50 -9.54
CA SER A 236 0.56 -40.99 -10.25
C SER A 236 0.45 -40.87 -11.79
N PHE A 237 -0.68 -41.23 -12.39
CA PHE A 237 -0.81 -41.34 -13.86
C PHE A 237 -2.09 -40.73 -14.46
N CYS A 238 -2.85 -39.94 -13.70
CA CYS A 238 -4.10 -39.36 -14.23
C CYS A 238 -3.83 -38.11 -15.07
N LEU A 239 -4.12 -38.21 -16.38
CA LEU A 239 -4.34 -37.03 -17.22
C LEU A 239 -5.61 -36.35 -16.72
N LEU A 240 -5.47 -35.20 -16.06
CA LEU A 240 -6.61 -34.42 -15.60
C LEU A 240 -7.36 -33.86 -16.81
N GLU A 241 -8.62 -34.25 -16.96
CA GLU A 241 -9.52 -33.58 -17.88
C GLU A 241 -9.75 -32.13 -17.45
N ASN A 242 -10.29 -31.30 -18.34
CA ASN A 242 -10.47 -29.87 -18.09
C ASN A 242 -11.28 -29.58 -16.80
N ALA A 243 -12.31 -30.39 -16.50
CA ALA A 243 -13.14 -30.22 -15.32
C ALA A 243 -12.35 -30.49 -14.03
N ASP A 244 -11.65 -31.63 -13.95
CA ASP A 244 -10.84 -32.01 -12.79
C ASP A 244 -9.65 -31.07 -12.60
N PHE A 245 -9.03 -30.60 -13.68
CA PHE A 245 -8.01 -29.55 -13.63
C PHE A 245 -8.57 -28.27 -12.99
N CYS A 246 -9.73 -27.80 -13.44
CA CYS A 246 -10.37 -26.61 -12.89
C CYS A 246 -10.70 -26.80 -11.41
N LYS A 247 -11.20 -27.98 -11.03
CA LYS A 247 -11.54 -28.31 -9.65
C LYS A 247 -10.30 -28.35 -8.74
N LEU A 248 -9.22 -29.02 -9.17
CA LEU A 248 -7.95 -29.08 -8.44
C LEU A 248 -7.35 -27.67 -8.25
N ARG A 249 -7.36 -26.87 -9.32
CA ARG A 249 -6.91 -25.47 -9.29
C ARG A 249 -7.69 -24.64 -8.28
N ASP A 250 -9.01 -24.76 -8.30
CA ASP A 250 -9.88 -23.97 -7.42
C ASP A 250 -9.72 -24.40 -5.95
N ALA A 251 -9.59 -25.70 -5.69
CA ALA A 251 -9.29 -26.26 -4.37
C ALA A 251 -7.94 -25.74 -3.83
N LEU A 252 -6.89 -25.70 -4.67
CA LEU A 252 -5.59 -25.14 -4.30
C LEU A 252 -5.65 -23.64 -3.99
N VAL A 253 -6.31 -22.85 -4.84
CA VAL A 253 -6.48 -21.40 -4.60
C VAL A 253 -7.23 -21.16 -3.31
N CYS A 254 -8.31 -21.91 -3.06
CA CYS A 254 -9.08 -21.83 -1.82
C CYS A 254 -8.21 -22.19 -0.61
N ARG A 255 -7.52 -23.34 -0.66
CA ARG A 255 -6.64 -23.82 0.42
C ARG A 255 -5.55 -22.81 0.78
N LEU A 256 -4.85 -22.26 -0.22
CA LEU A 256 -3.80 -21.25 -0.01
C LEU A 256 -4.36 -19.93 0.51
N THR A 257 -5.53 -19.49 0.02
CA THR A 257 -6.19 -18.26 0.46
C THR A 257 -6.57 -18.33 1.94
N LEU A 258 -7.23 -19.43 2.34
CA LEU A 258 -7.69 -19.62 3.72
C LEU A 258 -6.53 -19.85 4.68
N PHE A 259 -5.55 -20.67 4.29
CA PHE A 259 -4.38 -20.99 5.14
C PHE A 259 -3.57 -19.73 5.48
N ASN A 260 -3.43 -18.83 4.53
CA ASN A 260 -2.63 -17.61 4.72
C ASN A 260 -3.44 -16.41 5.20
N ALA A 261 -4.78 -16.51 5.27
CA ALA A 261 -5.67 -15.39 5.57
C ALA A 261 -5.47 -14.19 4.61
N ARG A 262 -5.14 -14.47 3.34
CA ARG A 262 -4.81 -13.48 2.30
C ARG A 262 -6.02 -13.14 1.46
N ARG A 263 -5.96 -12.06 0.67
CA ARG A 263 -7.02 -11.78 -0.30
C ARG A 263 -6.97 -12.82 -1.40
N GLY A 264 -8.11 -13.30 -1.90
CA GLY A 264 -8.14 -14.36 -2.93
C GLY A 264 -7.37 -14.02 -4.21
N GLY A 265 -7.28 -12.72 -4.55
CA GLY A 265 -6.45 -12.25 -5.66
C GLY A 265 -4.95 -12.48 -5.46
N GLU A 266 -4.43 -12.54 -4.22
CA GLU A 266 -3.00 -12.66 -3.97
C GLU A 266 -2.47 -14.06 -4.33
N PRO A 267 -2.99 -15.18 -3.78
CA PRO A 267 -2.53 -16.52 -4.19
C PRO A 267 -2.83 -16.85 -5.66
N SER A 268 -3.99 -16.44 -6.20
CA SER A 268 -4.39 -16.77 -7.58
C SER A 268 -3.48 -16.18 -8.65
N ARG A 269 -2.66 -15.17 -8.32
CA ARG A 269 -1.72 -14.50 -9.23
C ARG A 269 -0.30 -15.03 -9.20
N MET A 270 -0.03 -16.05 -8.39
CA MET A 270 1.28 -16.68 -8.34
C MET A 270 1.71 -17.09 -9.75
N VAL A 271 2.87 -16.63 -10.18
CA VAL A 271 3.44 -17.02 -11.48
C VAL A 271 4.35 -18.23 -11.32
N LEU A 272 4.60 -18.95 -12.43
CA LEU A 272 5.41 -20.16 -12.44
C LEU A 272 6.80 -19.94 -11.82
N SER A 273 7.46 -18.83 -12.14
CA SER A 273 8.78 -18.51 -11.57
C SER A 273 8.77 -18.28 -10.05
N GLU A 274 7.70 -17.68 -9.51
CA GLU A 274 7.55 -17.47 -8.06
C GLU A 274 7.31 -18.79 -7.33
N LEU A 275 6.64 -19.75 -7.97
CA LEU A 275 6.48 -21.11 -7.44
C LEU A 275 7.80 -21.89 -7.50
N THR A 276 8.52 -21.84 -8.62
CA THR A 276 9.84 -22.48 -8.76
C THR A 276 10.79 -21.99 -7.67
N ASP A 277 10.92 -20.66 -7.51
CA ASP A 277 11.71 -20.03 -6.45
C ASP A 277 11.32 -20.55 -5.05
N ALA A 278 10.03 -20.78 -4.81
CA ALA A 278 9.52 -21.29 -3.54
C ALA A 278 9.86 -22.77 -3.32
N LEU A 279 9.71 -23.62 -4.34
CA LEU A 279 9.99 -25.05 -4.25
C LEU A 279 11.48 -25.34 -4.07
N GLU A 280 12.34 -24.52 -4.69
CA GLU A 280 13.80 -24.57 -4.60
C GLU A 280 14.37 -23.92 -3.32
N ASP A 281 13.52 -23.44 -2.41
CA ASP A 281 13.93 -22.77 -1.17
C ASP A 281 14.85 -21.56 -1.39
N LYS A 282 14.75 -20.87 -2.54
CA LYS A 282 15.62 -19.75 -2.92
C LYS A 282 15.72 -18.65 -1.86
N TRP A 283 14.63 -18.42 -1.14
CA TRP A 283 14.51 -17.37 -0.13
C TRP A 283 14.85 -17.83 1.29
N ILE A 284 15.21 -19.10 1.48
CA ILE A 284 15.56 -19.68 2.78
C ILE A 284 17.08 -19.79 2.89
N ASP A 285 17.66 -19.07 3.86
CA ASP A 285 19.08 -19.16 4.18
C ASP A 285 19.34 -20.47 4.95
N GLN A 286 19.89 -21.47 4.27
CA GLN A 286 20.13 -22.81 4.83
C GLN A 286 21.03 -22.76 6.07
N CYS A 287 22.03 -21.87 6.10
CA CYS A 287 22.91 -21.69 7.25
C CYS A 287 22.15 -21.22 8.49
N ARG A 288 21.04 -20.49 8.33
CA ARG A 288 20.21 -20.02 9.44
C ARG A 288 19.28 -21.09 10.00
N MET A 289 18.90 -22.08 9.19
CA MET A 289 18.02 -23.16 9.62
C MET A 289 18.63 -23.98 10.75
N GLU A 290 19.96 -24.17 10.75
CA GLU A 290 20.67 -24.92 11.79
C GLU A 290 20.58 -24.28 13.18
N PHE A 291 20.31 -22.97 13.26
CA PHE A 291 20.16 -22.25 14.52
C PHE A 291 18.74 -22.30 15.10
N VAL A 292 17.76 -22.82 14.35
CA VAL A 292 16.41 -23.02 14.83
C VAL A 292 16.42 -24.21 15.78
N LYS A 293 16.17 -23.95 17.06
CA LYS A 293 16.26 -24.98 18.12
C LYS A 293 14.94 -25.69 18.37
N ASP A 294 13.84 -24.96 18.24
CA ASP A 294 12.50 -25.48 18.49
C ASP A 294 12.11 -26.53 17.43
N ASP A 295 11.63 -27.69 17.88
CA ASP A 295 11.36 -28.83 16.99
C ASP A 295 10.08 -28.63 16.17
N ILE A 296 9.13 -27.83 16.65
CA ILE A 296 7.92 -27.46 15.90
C ILE A 296 8.31 -26.51 14.76
N GLU A 297 9.14 -25.50 15.05
CA GLU A 297 9.67 -24.57 14.04
C GLU A 297 10.50 -25.30 12.97
N LYS A 298 11.36 -26.25 13.37
CA LYS A 298 12.10 -27.10 12.41
C LYS A 298 11.16 -27.90 11.52
N LYS A 299 10.14 -28.53 12.11
CA LYS A 299 9.16 -29.29 11.34
C LYS A 299 8.41 -28.38 10.36
N LEU A 300 8.02 -27.17 10.78
CA LEU A 300 7.37 -26.19 9.92
C LEU A 300 8.25 -25.77 8.75
N LEU A 301 9.56 -25.58 8.96
CA LEU A 301 10.52 -25.31 7.88
C LEU A 301 10.60 -26.47 6.87
N CYS A 302 10.51 -27.71 7.34
CA CYS A 302 10.52 -28.89 6.47
C CYS A 302 9.17 -29.13 5.75
N ASP A 303 8.04 -28.72 6.34
CA ASP A 303 6.70 -29.02 5.84
C ASP A 303 6.01 -27.80 5.18
N THR A 304 6.72 -26.67 5.04
CA THR A 304 6.17 -25.43 4.46
C THR A 304 7.17 -24.78 3.50
N LYS A 305 6.71 -24.39 2.32
CA LYS A 305 7.46 -23.51 1.40
C LYS A 305 6.94 -22.09 1.47
N VAL A 306 7.72 -21.11 1.02
CA VAL A 306 7.29 -19.70 0.97
C VAL A 306 7.49 -19.11 -0.41
N ALA A 307 6.40 -18.65 -1.03
CA ALA A 307 6.43 -17.86 -2.25
C ALA A 307 6.32 -16.37 -1.91
N TYR A 308 7.20 -15.54 -2.47
CA TYR A 308 7.15 -14.10 -2.32
C TYR A 308 6.51 -13.46 -3.55
N LEU A 309 5.26 -13.01 -3.40
CA LEU A 309 4.45 -12.48 -4.50
C LEU A 309 4.47 -10.95 -4.54
N HIS A 310 4.32 -10.36 -5.71
CA HIS A 310 4.23 -8.91 -5.87
C HIS A 310 2.91 -8.33 -5.34
N ALA A 311 2.95 -7.44 -4.33
CA ALA A 311 1.75 -6.83 -3.75
C ALA A 311 1.01 -5.92 -4.73
N SER A 312 -0.33 -5.90 -4.71
CA SER A 312 -1.16 -5.09 -5.64
C SER A 312 -0.88 -3.58 -5.60
N LYS A 313 -0.70 -2.99 -4.42
CA LYS A 313 -0.72 -1.52 -4.20
C LYS A 313 0.64 -0.91 -3.84
N ILE A 314 1.66 -1.71 -3.55
CA ILE A 314 2.96 -1.25 -3.06
C ILE A 314 4.05 -2.06 -3.78
N ALA A 315 5.19 -1.46 -4.09
CA ALA A 315 6.40 -2.16 -4.53
C ALA A 315 7.02 -2.97 -3.38
N LYS A 316 6.27 -3.93 -2.84
CA LYS A 316 6.68 -4.84 -1.77
C LYS A 316 6.30 -6.26 -2.16
N LEU A 317 7.14 -7.20 -1.79
CA LEU A 317 6.84 -8.61 -1.84
C LEU A 317 6.01 -9.01 -0.62
N VAL A 318 5.13 -9.98 -0.79
CA VAL A 318 4.31 -10.53 0.30
C VAL A 318 4.41 -12.04 0.33
N PRO A 319 4.66 -12.64 1.50
CA PRO A 319 4.78 -14.08 1.61
C PRO A 319 3.43 -14.76 1.45
N VAL A 320 3.44 -15.92 0.79
CA VAL A 320 2.39 -16.93 0.78
C VAL A 320 3.04 -18.25 1.18
N LEU A 321 2.65 -18.76 2.34
CA LEU A 321 3.06 -20.05 2.86
C LEU A 321 2.32 -21.15 2.11
N ILE A 322 3.07 -22.12 1.60
CA ILE A 322 2.57 -23.26 0.82
C ILE A 322 2.73 -24.50 1.69
N PRO A 323 1.63 -25.03 2.28
CA PRO A 323 1.72 -26.19 3.14
C PRO A 323 1.95 -27.46 2.32
N LYS A 324 2.57 -28.47 2.94
CA LYS A 324 2.97 -29.73 2.31
C LYS A 324 1.86 -30.46 1.54
N ASP A 325 0.62 -30.37 2.01
CA ASP A 325 -0.54 -30.98 1.35
C ASP A 325 -0.79 -30.42 -0.07
N CYS A 326 -0.24 -29.25 -0.40
CA CYS A 326 -0.40 -28.65 -1.72
C CYS A 326 0.71 -29.02 -2.73
N TRP A 327 1.86 -29.56 -2.30
CA TRP A 327 3.05 -29.60 -3.17
C TRP A 327 2.89 -30.51 -4.38
N LYS A 328 2.41 -31.74 -4.16
CA LYS A 328 2.17 -32.70 -5.25
C LYS A 328 1.19 -32.13 -6.28
N ALA A 329 0.10 -31.55 -5.78
CA ALA A 329 -0.95 -30.94 -6.58
C ALA A 329 -0.47 -29.75 -7.40
N LEU A 330 0.37 -28.88 -6.82
CA LEU A 330 0.98 -27.77 -7.54
C LEU A 330 1.88 -28.25 -8.67
N ASN A 331 2.69 -29.30 -8.44
CA ASN A 331 3.52 -29.90 -9.48
C ASN A 331 2.69 -30.47 -10.64
N VAL A 332 1.56 -31.12 -10.33
CA VAL A 332 0.62 -31.61 -11.36
C VAL A 332 0.02 -30.45 -12.16
N LEU A 333 -0.37 -29.36 -11.49
CA LEU A 333 -1.03 -28.21 -12.12
C LEU A 333 -0.11 -27.42 -13.09
N VAL A 334 1.21 -27.46 -12.84
CA VAL A 334 2.21 -26.81 -13.69
C VAL A 334 2.83 -27.75 -14.73
N ASP A 335 2.48 -29.03 -14.72
CA ASP A 335 2.93 -29.98 -15.73
C ASP A 335 2.48 -29.55 -17.14
N THR A 336 3.41 -29.64 -18.09
CA THR A 336 3.21 -29.10 -19.45
C THR A 336 2.12 -29.87 -20.19
N GLU A 337 2.04 -31.18 -20.00
CA GLU A 337 1.07 -32.03 -20.68
C GLU A 337 -0.32 -31.89 -20.07
N VAL A 338 -0.40 -31.82 -18.73
CA VAL A 338 -1.64 -31.52 -18.00
C VAL A 338 -2.22 -30.17 -18.45
N ARG A 339 -1.40 -29.11 -18.51
CA ARG A 339 -1.83 -27.78 -18.98
C ARG A 339 -2.33 -27.83 -20.44
N ARG A 340 -1.66 -28.60 -21.30
CA ARG A 340 -2.04 -28.78 -22.70
C ARG A 340 -3.41 -29.44 -22.83
N VAL A 341 -3.64 -30.54 -22.10
CA VAL A 341 -4.92 -31.29 -22.11
C VAL A 341 -6.05 -30.45 -21.52
N ALA A 342 -5.78 -29.70 -20.44
CA ALA A 342 -6.74 -28.79 -19.84
C ALA A 342 -7.06 -27.54 -20.69
N GLY A 343 -6.39 -27.35 -21.84
CA GLY A 343 -6.63 -26.22 -22.74
C GLY A 343 -6.15 -24.88 -22.18
N VAL A 344 -5.05 -24.90 -21.43
CA VAL A 344 -4.34 -23.69 -20.98
C VAL A 344 -3.51 -23.13 -22.14
N HIS A 345 -3.45 -21.81 -22.26
CA HIS A 345 -2.63 -21.15 -23.29
C HIS A 345 -1.14 -21.43 -23.06
N THR A 346 -0.39 -21.71 -24.14
CA THR A 346 1.04 -22.07 -24.09
C THR A 346 1.92 -21.00 -23.44
N HIS A 347 1.54 -19.73 -23.59
CA HIS A 347 2.23 -18.56 -23.02
C HIS A 347 1.63 -18.06 -21.69
N ASN A 348 0.74 -18.82 -21.04
CA ASN A 348 0.17 -18.42 -19.75
C ASN A 348 1.13 -18.77 -18.61
N ASP A 349 1.70 -17.75 -17.97
CA ASP A 349 2.70 -17.89 -16.90
C ASP A 349 2.12 -18.01 -15.48
N PHE A 350 0.79 -18.09 -15.33
CA PHE A 350 0.17 -18.23 -14.02
C PHE A 350 0.14 -19.69 -13.58
N VAL A 351 0.38 -19.92 -12.28
CA VAL A 351 0.19 -21.23 -11.63
C VAL A 351 -1.29 -21.65 -11.70
N PHE A 352 -2.20 -20.68 -11.54
CA PHE A 352 -3.65 -20.90 -11.55
C PHE A 352 -4.32 -20.28 -12.77
N PRO A 353 -4.10 -20.83 -13.98
CA PRO A 353 -4.57 -20.23 -15.23
C PRO A 353 -6.08 -20.38 -15.41
N ASN A 354 -6.67 -19.45 -16.15
CA ASN A 354 -7.93 -19.71 -16.83
C ASN A 354 -7.70 -20.69 -17.98
N THR A 355 -8.68 -21.56 -18.22
CA THR A 355 -8.66 -22.49 -19.36
C THR A 355 -9.24 -21.81 -20.61
N LYS A 356 -9.47 -22.58 -21.69
CA LYS A 356 -9.97 -22.07 -22.98
C LYS A 356 -9.03 -21.05 -23.63
N ASN A 357 -7.73 -21.34 -23.58
CA ASN A 357 -6.67 -20.55 -24.21
C ASN A 357 -6.61 -19.08 -23.73
N SER A 358 -6.97 -18.84 -22.47
CA SER A 358 -6.85 -17.53 -21.84
C SER A 358 -5.42 -17.26 -21.36
N MET A 359 -4.98 -16.01 -21.47
CA MET A 359 -3.71 -15.51 -20.89
C MET A 359 -3.86 -15.05 -19.43
N GLY A 360 -5.08 -15.10 -18.87
CA GLY A 360 -5.35 -14.68 -17.49
C GLY A 360 -5.30 -15.82 -16.47
N HIS A 361 -5.45 -15.45 -15.21
CA HIS A 361 -5.61 -16.36 -14.08
C HIS A 361 -7.04 -16.36 -13.56
N VAL A 362 -7.38 -17.34 -12.73
CA VAL A 362 -8.70 -17.40 -12.08
C VAL A 362 -8.93 -16.26 -11.09
N ILE A 363 -10.20 -15.92 -10.91
CA ILE A 363 -10.64 -15.03 -9.84
C ILE A 363 -10.69 -15.84 -8.54
N GLY A 364 -9.89 -15.43 -7.56
CA GLY A 364 -9.78 -16.18 -6.30
C GLY A 364 -11.06 -16.20 -5.46
N TRP A 365 -11.93 -15.20 -5.61
CA TRP A 365 -13.25 -15.21 -4.95
C TRP A 365 -14.11 -16.37 -5.47
N ASP A 366 -14.25 -16.51 -6.80
CA ASP A 366 -15.04 -17.59 -7.38
C ASP A 366 -14.51 -18.97 -6.97
N CYS A 367 -13.20 -19.12 -6.80
CA CYS A 367 -12.59 -20.37 -6.36
C CYS A 367 -13.01 -20.72 -4.92
N VAL A 368 -12.98 -19.74 -4.02
CA VAL A 368 -13.40 -19.92 -2.61
C VAL A 368 -14.90 -20.17 -2.54
N ASP A 369 -15.70 -19.44 -3.31
CA ASP A 369 -17.16 -19.59 -3.34
C ASP A 369 -17.57 -20.98 -3.86
N ARG A 370 -17.01 -21.43 -5.00
CA ARG A 370 -17.27 -22.79 -5.53
C ARG A 370 -16.94 -23.89 -4.53
N MET A 371 -15.78 -23.81 -3.88
CA MET A 371 -15.40 -24.79 -2.86
C MET A 371 -16.28 -24.71 -1.62
N SER A 372 -16.80 -23.54 -1.27
CA SER A 372 -17.73 -23.36 -0.15
C SER A 372 -19.09 -24.00 -0.43
N GLN A 373 -19.58 -23.86 -1.66
CA GLN A 373 -20.79 -24.55 -2.13
C GLN A 373 -20.58 -26.07 -2.14
N GLU A 374 -19.43 -26.54 -2.62
CA GLU A 374 -19.10 -27.98 -2.63
C GLU A 374 -18.97 -28.56 -1.21
N ALA A 375 -18.46 -27.79 -0.26
CA ALA A 375 -18.43 -28.18 1.15
C ALA A 375 -19.81 -28.15 1.84
N GLY A 376 -20.87 -27.72 1.15
CA GLY A 376 -22.23 -27.66 1.69
C GLY A 376 -22.39 -26.63 2.81
N LEU A 377 -21.69 -25.50 2.74
CA LEU A 377 -21.80 -24.46 3.75
C LEU A 377 -23.09 -23.65 3.58
N GLU A 378 -23.86 -23.50 4.67
CA GLU A 378 -25.08 -22.67 4.70
C GLU A 378 -24.76 -21.16 4.65
N GLY A 379 -23.56 -20.77 5.13
CA GLY A 379 -23.03 -19.41 5.08
C GLY A 379 -21.83 -19.29 4.14
N ARG A 380 -21.73 -18.16 3.42
CA ARG A 380 -20.59 -17.89 2.53
C ARG A 380 -19.34 -17.52 3.33
N LEU A 381 -18.47 -18.50 3.59
CA LEU A 381 -17.11 -18.25 4.04
C LEU A 381 -16.29 -17.65 2.88
N ASN A 382 -15.69 -16.48 3.09
CA ASN A 382 -14.87 -15.81 2.09
C ASN A 382 -13.51 -15.39 2.65
N ALA A 383 -12.62 -14.95 1.76
CA ALA A 383 -11.27 -14.51 2.11
C ALA A 383 -11.26 -13.38 3.16
N THR A 384 -12.21 -12.45 3.09
CA THR A 384 -12.33 -11.33 4.03
C THR A 384 -12.76 -11.82 5.42
N GLY A 385 -13.75 -12.71 5.49
CA GLY A 385 -14.21 -13.32 6.75
C GLY A 385 -13.10 -14.14 7.42
N MET A 386 -12.37 -14.96 6.63
CA MET A 386 -11.24 -15.72 7.16
C MET A 386 -10.11 -14.80 7.66
N ARG A 387 -9.84 -13.72 6.94
CA ARG A 387 -8.87 -12.69 7.34
C ARG A 387 -9.25 -12.03 8.65
N HIS A 388 -10.53 -11.70 8.82
CA HIS A 388 -11.07 -11.12 10.04
C HIS A 388 -10.96 -12.08 11.23
N PHE A 389 -11.30 -13.34 11.00
CA PHE A 389 -11.19 -14.41 11.99
C PHE A 389 -9.76 -14.56 12.50
N ILE A 390 -8.78 -14.70 11.60
CA ILE A 390 -7.38 -14.88 11.99
C ILE A 390 -6.81 -13.63 12.68
N ALA A 391 -7.13 -12.43 12.20
CA ALA A 391 -6.71 -11.19 12.88
C ALA A 391 -7.29 -11.08 14.30
N THR A 392 -8.52 -11.55 14.51
CA THR A 392 -9.17 -11.56 15.82
C THR A 392 -8.57 -12.60 16.75
N GLU A 393 -8.41 -13.85 16.30
CA GLU A 393 -7.81 -14.91 17.11
C GLU A 393 -6.34 -14.59 17.46
N TYR A 394 -5.56 -14.04 16.52
CA TYR A 394 -4.17 -13.67 16.77
C TYR A 394 -4.03 -12.53 17.79
N ALA A 395 -4.98 -11.58 17.82
CA ALA A 395 -4.99 -10.49 18.80
C ALA A 395 -5.25 -10.95 20.25
N LEU A 396 -5.87 -12.13 20.42
CA LEU A 396 -6.10 -12.75 21.72
C LEU A 396 -4.85 -13.45 22.27
N LEU A 397 -3.86 -13.75 21.41
CA LEU A 397 -2.62 -14.40 21.83
C LEU A 397 -1.70 -13.44 22.57
N ASP A 398 -1.02 -13.97 23.59
CA ASP A 398 0.06 -13.27 24.28
C ASP A 398 1.38 -13.46 23.53
N VAL A 399 1.56 -12.64 22.49
CA VAL A 399 2.71 -12.69 21.58
C VAL A 399 3.58 -11.44 21.72
N ALA A 400 4.89 -11.61 21.57
CA ALA A 400 5.83 -10.51 21.68
C ALA A 400 5.59 -9.46 20.57
N PRO A 401 5.89 -8.16 20.80
CA PRO A 401 5.63 -7.11 19.82
C PRO A 401 6.29 -7.34 18.45
N ARG A 402 7.47 -7.96 18.42
CA ARG A 402 8.19 -8.28 17.17
C ARG A 402 7.42 -9.29 16.30
N ASP A 403 6.77 -10.25 16.94
CA ASP A 403 6.01 -11.30 16.23
C ASP A 403 4.65 -10.76 15.77
N ARG A 404 4.07 -9.79 16.50
CA ARG A 404 2.92 -9.01 16.01
C ARG A 404 3.27 -8.20 14.77
N GLU A 405 4.42 -7.53 14.76
CA GLU A 405 4.88 -6.78 13.58
C GLU A 405 5.08 -7.72 12.36
N LEU A 406 5.66 -8.90 12.58
CA LEU A 406 5.80 -9.91 11.54
C LEU A 406 4.44 -10.37 11.00
N PHE A 407 3.46 -10.61 11.87
CA PHE A 407 2.09 -10.94 11.49
C PHE A 407 1.45 -9.83 10.63
N TYR A 408 1.55 -8.56 11.04
CA TYR A 408 1.03 -7.44 10.26
C TYR A 408 1.69 -7.34 8.87
N LYS A 409 2.99 -7.62 8.79
CA LYS A 409 3.73 -7.68 7.53
C LYS A 409 3.25 -8.85 6.64
N HIS A 410 3.03 -10.03 7.21
CA HIS A 410 2.44 -11.19 6.51
C HIS A 410 1.06 -10.88 5.95
N MET A 411 0.21 -10.26 6.77
CA MET A 411 -1.11 -9.82 6.34
C MET A 411 -1.01 -8.68 5.32
N GLY A 412 0.05 -7.87 5.32
CA GLY A 412 0.25 -6.78 4.37
C GLY A 412 -0.58 -5.54 4.71
N HIS A 413 -0.74 -5.25 6.00
CA HIS A 413 -1.36 -4.02 6.50
C HIS A 413 -0.68 -3.52 7.78
N SER A 414 -0.97 -2.30 8.20
CA SER A 414 -0.48 -1.77 9.49
C SER A 414 -1.26 -2.36 10.67
N GLU A 415 -0.70 -2.21 11.87
CA GLU A 415 -1.37 -2.48 13.15
C GLU A 415 -2.73 -1.80 13.24
N ALA A 416 -2.76 -0.50 12.97
CA ALA A 416 -3.98 0.30 12.94
C ALA A 416 -5.07 -0.26 12.00
N ILE A 417 -4.68 -0.78 10.83
CA ILE A 417 -5.63 -1.40 9.91
C ILE A 417 -6.12 -2.74 10.46
N ASN A 418 -5.23 -3.52 11.08
CA ASN A 418 -5.63 -4.77 11.73
C ASN A 418 -6.70 -4.48 12.79
N GLU A 419 -6.39 -3.60 13.74
CA GLU A 419 -7.22 -3.28 14.90
C GLU A 419 -8.58 -2.70 14.50
N ASN A 420 -8.60 -1.72 13.58
CA ASN A 420 -9.81 -0.94 13.30
C ASN A 420 -10.67 -1.47 12.15
N ILE A 421 -10.19 -2.46 11.40
CA ILE A 421 -10.90 -2.98 10.21
C ILE A 421 -11.07 -4.49 10.26
N TYR A 422 -10.01 -5.25 10.59
CA TYR A 422 -10.02 -6.72 10.49
C TYR A 422 -10.13 -7.42 11.84
N GLN A 423 -10.21 -6.69 12.94
CA GLN A 423 -10.27 -7.26 14.28
C GLN A 423 -11.56 -6.87 14.98
N CYS A 424 -12.18 -7.83 15.65
CA CYS A 424 -13.23 -7.54 16.63
C CYS A 424 -12.64 -6.79 17.84
N PRO A 425 -13.39 -5.86 18.46
CA PRO A 425 -13.01 -5.28 19.75
C PRO A 425 -12.78 -6.38 20.79
N PRO A 426 -11.72 -6.29 21.63
CA PRO A 426 -11.33 -7.35 22.56
C PRO A 426 -12.15 -7.32 23.86
N ALA A 427 -13.48 -7.24 23.76
CA ALA A 427 -14.38 -6.99 24.88
C ALA A 427 -14.19 -7.97 26.06
N VAL A 428 -14.06 -9.27 25.79
CA VAL A 428 -13.84 -10.29 26.83
C VAL A 428 -12.53 -10.04 27.58
N ARG A 429 -11.45 -9.69 26.85
CA ARG A 429 -10.15 -9.42 27.45
C ARG A 429 -10.18 -8.12 28.26
N GLU A 430 -10.86 -7.11 27.77
CA GLU A 430 -11.06 -5.83 28.46
C GLU A 430 -11.81 -6.04 29.78
N ILE A 431 -12.94 -6.76 29.77
CA ILE A 431 -13.68 -7.10 31.00
C ILE A 431 -12.82 -7.90 31.97
N THR A 432 -12.12 -8.95 31.50
CA THR A 432 -11.39 -9.86 32.40
C THR A 432 -10.10 -9.26 32.96
N HIS A 433 -9.43 -8.38 32.23
CA HIS A 433 -8.15 -7.79 32.65
C HIS A 433 -8.32 -6.39 33.22
N VAL A 434 -8.95 -5.49 32.45
CA VAL A 434 -9.19 -4.11 32.90
C VAL A 434 -10.31 -4.10 33.92
N GLY A 435 -11.42 -4.80 33.68
CA GLY A 435 -12.52 -4.89 34.63
C GLY A 435 -12.11 -5.48 35.97
N LYS A 436 -11.18 -6.45 36.01
CA LYS A 436 -10.59 -6.96 37.27
C LYS A 436 -9.83 -5.87 38.04
N ILE A 437 -9.02 -5.06 37.35
CA ILE A 437 -8.29 -3.95 37.97
C ILE A 437 -9.26 -2.90 38.49
N LEU A 438 -10.25 -2.52 37.68
CA LEU A 438 -11.26 -1.53 38.04
C LEU A 438 -12.13 -2.00 39.21
N ALA A 439 -12.60 -3.25 39.21
CA ALA A 439 -13.38 -3.83 40.30
C ALA A 439 -12.57 -3.86 41.61
N ASN A 440 -11.27 -4.18 41.55
CA ASN A 440 -10.41 -4.10 42.72
C ASN A 440 -10.35 -2.66 43.26
N VAL A 441 -10.11 -1.66 42.40
CA VAL A 441 -10.07 -0.25 42.81
C VAL A 441 -11.40 0.20 43.42
N ASP A 442 -12.53 -0.24 42.86
CA ASP A 442 -13.88 0.06 43.35
C ASP A 442 -14.10 -0.53 44.76
N SER A 443 -13.67 -1.78 44.98
CA SER A 443 -13.76 -2.45 46.30
C SER A 443 -12.83 -1.88 47.37
N MET A 444 -11.76 -1.16 47.02
CA MET A 444 -10.82 -0.57 47.99
C MET A 444 -11.43 0.55 48.86
N ASN A 445 -12.64 1.02 48.53
CA ASN A 445 -13.38 2.01 49.32
C ASN A 445 -14.40 1.39 50.29
N GLU A 446 -14.70 0.10 50.20
CA GLU A 446 -15.70 -0.55 51.08
C GLU A 446 -15.08 -1.20 52.33
N ASP A 447 -13.76 -1.42 52.35
CA ASP A 447 -13.08 -2.16 53.42
C ASP A 447 -12.27 -1.28 54.39
N ALA A 448 -12.68 -0.01 54.58
CA ALA A 448 -12.20 0.76 55.72
C ALA A 448 -12.83 0.32 57.06
N ASP A 449 -13.87 -0.53 57.06
CA ASP A 449 -14.63 -0.86 58.28
C ASP A 449 -14.91 -2.36 58.55
N ASN A 450 -14.37 -3.33 57.79
CA ASN A 450 -14.49 -4.74 58.22
C ASN A 450 -13.33 -5.65 57.82
N VAL A 451 -12.37 -5.78 58.73
CA VAL A 451 -11.45 -6.92 58.74
C VAL A 451 -12.20 -8.13 59.32
N LYS A 452 -12.64 -9.07 58.47
CA LYS A 452 -12.42 -10.53 58.60
C LYS A 452 -13.14 -11.36 57.54
N GLU A 453 -12.36 -12.29 57.00
CA GLU A 453 -12.75 -13.55 56.35
C GLU A 453 -13.49 -13.47 55.00
N ASN A 454 -12.71 -13.51 53.91
CA ASN A 454 -12.88 -14.62 52.98
C ASN A 454 -11.55 -14.94 52.27
N SER A 455 -10.87 -15.95 52.79
CA SER A 455 -9.87 -16.71 52.06
C SER A 455 -10.59 -17.56 51.03
N ASP A 456 -10.57 -17.16 49.76
CA ASP A 456 -10.57 -18.06 48.59
C ASP A 456 -10.72 -17.20 47.33
N LEU A 457 -9.60 -16.91 46.68
CA LEU A 457 -9.43 -16.75 45.21
C LEU A 457 -7.99 -16.30 44.88
N LEU A 458 -7.02 -17.04 45.42
CA LEU A 458 -5.67 -17.11 44.87
C LEU A 458 -5.48 -18.49 44.27
N ALA A 459 -5.70 -18.60 42.96
CA ALA A 459 -5.16 -19.67 42.15
C ALA A 459 -5.06 -19.22 40.69
N VAL A 460 -4.08 -18.37 40.38
CA VAL A 460 -3.44 -18.42 39.05
C VAL A 460 -1.94 -18.38 39.27
N ASN A 461 -1.31 -19.46 38.81
CA ASN A 461 0.08 -19.84 39.00
C ASN A 461 1.09 -18.76 38.62
N ASP A 462 2.16 -18.76 39.40
CA ASP A 462 3.44 -18.09 39.16
C ASP A 462 4.01 -18.36 37.76
N ALA A 463 4.18 -17.29 37.00
CA ALA A 463 5.33 -17.08 36.13
C ALA A 463 5.43 -15.58 35.84
N ASN A 464 5.92 -14.81 36.82
CA ASN A 464 6.70 -13.57 36.66
C ASN A 464 6.74 -12.82 38.01
N VAL A 465 7.43 -13.41 38.99
CA VAL A 465 8.04 -12.64 40.06
C VAL A 465 9.54 -12.71 39.84
N ASP A 466 10.07 -11.68 39.20
CA ASP A 466 11.37 -11.16 39.57
C ASP A 466 11.44 -9.68 39.22
N ILE A 467 12.15 -8.93 40.06
CA ILE A 467 12.28 -7.47 40.10
C ILE A 467 11.16 -6.78 40.91
N LEU A 468 11.27 -6.86 42.23
CA LEU A 468 11.23 -5.69 43.12
C LEU A 468 11.60 -6.11 44.55
N LYS A 469 12.89 -6.40 44.77
CA LYS A 469 13.54 -6.29 46.08
C LYS A 469 14.99 -5.83 45.87
N ASP A 470 15.21 -4.53 45.90
CA ASP A 470 16.18 -4.00 46.84
C ASP A 470 15.81 -2.58 47.26
N ALA A 471 15.70 -2.43 48.57
CA ALA A 471 15.14 -1.30 49.28
C ALA A 471 16.19 -0.21 49.52
N GLY A 472 15.73 1.02 49.77
CA GLY A 472 16.66 2.05 50.24
C GLY A 472 16.15 3.47 50.43
N ASN A 473 15.02 3.63 51.14
CA ASN A 473 14.80 4.69 52.16
C ASN A 473 14.88 6.19 51.75
N VAL A 474 13.81 6.95 51.97
CA VAL A 474 13.65 7.95 53.06
C VAL A 474 12.37 8.78 52.85
N LYS A 475 11.45 8.61 53.80
CA LYS A 475 10.55 9.56 54.51
C LYS A 475 9.99 10.78 53.75
N GLU A 476 8.66 10.86 53.58
CA GLU A 476 7.64 11.36 54.54
C GLU A 476 7.43 12.87 54.34
N ILE A 477 6.22 13.31 53.96
CA ILE A 477 5.28 14.18 54.72
C ILE A 477 4.59 14.99 53.59
N SER A 478 3.29 15.22 53.46
CA SER A 478 2.09 14.85 54.20
C SER A 478 0.89 15.50 53.49
N ASN A 479 -0.28 14.88 53.64
CA ASN A 479 -1.56 15.52 53.98
C ASN A 479 -2.40 16.29 52.95
N VAL A 480 -3.63 15.74 52.83
CA VAL A 480 -4.96 16.39 52.87
C VAL A 480 -5.54 16.75 51.49
N VAL A 481 -6.51 16.01 50.92
CA VAL A 481 -7.91 15.65 51.33
C VAL A 481 -8.96 16.58 50.67
N ILE A 482 -9.72 15.98 49.73
CA ILE A 482 -11.21 15.95 49.64
C ILE A 482 -11.89 17.27 49.20
N ASP A 483 -12.92 17.36 48.32
CA ASP A 483 -14.16 16.62 48.00
C ASP A 483 -14.59 17.04 46.55
N VAL A 484 -15.14 16.20 45.65
CA VAL A 484 -16.57 15.78 45.49
C VAL A 484 -17.47 16.98 45.08
N SER A 485 -18.38 16.97 44.10
CA SER A 485 -19.31 15.98 43.54
C SER A 485 -19.97 16.53 42.25
N ASP A 486 -20.34 15.61 41.36
CA ASP A 486 -21.64 15.40 40.70
C ASP A 486 -22.53 16.52 40.09
N ALA A 487 -22.84 16.23 38.82
CA ALA A 487 -24.18 16.08 38.22
C ALA A 487 -25.01 17.29 37.75
N ASN A 488 -25.54 17.05 36.54
CA ASN A 488 -26.88 17.32 36.03
C ASN A 488 -27.12 18.50 35.06
N VAL A 489 -27.47 18.06 33.83
CA VAL A 489 -28.74 18.32 33.11
C VAL A 489 -28.80 19.51 32.14
N ASP A 490 -29.10 19.14 30.90
CA ASP A 490 -29.55 19.93 29.76
C ASP A 490 -30.68 20.93 30.09
N ILE A 491 -30.75 22.04 29.34
CA ILE A 491 -31.93 22.48 28.56
C ILE A 491 -31.61 23.76 27.76
N LEU A 492 -31.65 23.59 26.45
CA LEU A 492 -32.17 24.40 25.32
C LEU A 492 -32.65 25.86 25.47
N ASN A 493 -32.45 26.56 24.32
CA ASN A 493 -33.16 27.70 23.71
C ASN A 493 -32.76 29.11 24.19
N ASP A 494 -32.73 30.17 23.39
CA ASP A 494 -32.72 30.49 21.95
C ASP A 494 -32.64 32.05 21.90
N THR A 495 -32.34 32.61 20.73
CA THR A 495 -32.55 34.01 20.29
C THR A 495 -31.49 35.08 20.60
N GLY A 496 -31.04 35.75 19.51
CA GLY A 496 -31.06 37.22 19.47
C GLY A 496 -29.73 37.98 19.35
N ASN A 497 -29.21 38.04 18.11
CA ASN A 497 -28.59 39.19 17.45
C ASN A 497 -27.48 40.07 18.09
N VAL A 498 -26.35 40.09 17.37
CA VAL A 498 -25.55 41.24 16.89
C VAL A 498 -24.93 42.18 17.93
N GLU A 499 -23.61 42.06 18.11
CA GLU A 499 -22.65 43.11 17.71
C GLU A 499 -21.23 42.53 17.58
N GLU A 500 -20.48 43.09 16.63
CA GLU A 500 -19.19 42.64 16.10
C GLU A 500 -18.06 42.54 17.15
N SER A 501 -17.30 41.45 17.10
CA SER A 501 -15.84 41.56 17.22
C SER A 501 -15.16 40.52 16.34
N SER A 502 -14.27 41.04 15.49
CA SER A 502 -13.28 40.35 14.68
C SER A 502 -12.42 39.40 15.55
N ASP A 503 -11.87 38.27 15.10
CA ASP A 503 -10.86 38.17 14.05
C ASP A 503 -10.65 36.71 13.55
N VAL A 504 -10.81 36.53 12.23
CA VAL A 504 -9.95 35.82 11.26
C VAL A 504 -9.58 34.34 11.48
N VAL A 505 -10.29 33.48 10.72
CA VAL A 505 -9.67 32.38 9.94
C VAL A 505 -8.95 33.01 8.75
N THR A 506 -7.63 32.84 8.61
CA THR A 506 -6.95 33.29 7.39
C THR A 506 -7.00 32.20 6.32
N ALA A 507 -7.69 32.51 5.23
CA ALA A 507 -7.50 31.90 3.92
C ALA A 507 -6.03 32.01 3.50
N VAL A 508 -5.49 30.94 2.91
CA VAL A 508 -4.16 30.94 2.28
C VAL A 508 -4.38 31.34 0.82
N SER A 509 -4.15 32.62 0.50
CA SER A 509 -4.15 33.14 -0.88
C SER A 509 -2.98 32.56 -1.69
N ASP A 510 -2.99 32.65 -3.02
CA ASP A 510 -1.88 32.18 -3.88
C ASP A 510 -0.51 32.78 -3.46
N ALA A 511 -0.52 33.98 -2.88
CA ALA A 511 0.67 34.61 -2.29
C ALA A 511 1.30 33.80 -1.13
N ASN A 512 0.54 32.95 -0.43
CA ASN A 512 1.06 32.14 0.67
C ASN A 512 1.75 30.85 0.22
N VAL A 513 1.49 30.35 -1.01
CA VAL A 513 2.20 29.18 -1.54
C VAL A 513 3.62 29.57 -1.95
N ASP A 514 3.76 30.71 -2.64
CA ASP A 514 5.07 31.26 -3.03
C ASP A 514 5.93 31.60 -1.80
N ILE A 515 5.33 32.16 -0.75
CA ILE A 515 5.98 32.42 0.54
C ILE A 515 6.48 31.14 1.20
N LEU A 516 5.72 30.05 1.11
CA LEU A 516 6.09 28.78 1.71
C LEU A 516 7.16 28.04 0.89
N GLU A 517 7.07 28.11 -0.43
CA GLU A 517 8.08 27.58 -1.35
C GLU A 517 9.41 28.29 -1.13
N GLU A 518 9.39 29.62 -1.04
CA GLU A 518 10.57 30.42 -0.74
C GLU A 518 11.14 30.09 0.64
N PHE A 519 10.31 29.92 1.67
CA PHE A 519 10.76 29.51 3.00
C PHE A 519 11.46 28.15 2.98
N ILE A 520 10.88 27.16 2.28
CA ILE A 520 11.42 25.80 2.23
C ILE A 520 12.72 25.77 1.41
N GLY A 521 12.76 26.46 0.26
CA GLY A 521 13.97 26.57 -0.56
C GLY A 521 15.12 27.25 0.16
N LEU A 522 14.84 28.19 1.06
CA LEU A 522 15.86 28.83 1.91
C LEU A 522 16.38 27.90 3.02
N MET A 523 15.55 26.98 3.51
CA MET A 523 15.93 26.04 4.57
C MET A 523 16.49 24.72 4.04
N ALA A 524 16.26 24.40 2.77
CA ALA A 524 16.64 23.15 2.12
C ALA A 524 16.92 23.38 0.62
N GLU A 525 17.97 24.15 0.33
CA GLU A 525 18.36 24.68 -0.99
C GLU A 525 18.60 23.57 -2.04
N ASP A 526 19.05 22.40 -1.58
CA ASP A 526 19.36 21.25 -2.44
C ASP A 526 18.12 20.38 -2.76
N VAL A 527 16.94 20.72 -2.21
CA VAL A 527 15.70 19.96 -2.43
C VAL A 527 14.78 20.74 -3.38
N PRO A 528 14.39 20.17 -4.55
CA PRO A 528 13.45 20.84 -5.44
C PRO A 528 12.09 21.00 -4.75
N THR A 529 11.66 22.24 -4.55
CA THR A 529 10.47 22.59 -3.75
C THR A 529 9.14 22.10 -4.33
N PHE A 530 9.05 21.98 -5.66
CA PHE A 530 7.85 21.43 -6.33
C PHE A 530 7.56 19.96 -5.95
N HIS A 531 8.52 19.23 -5.38
CA HIS A 531 8.32 17.86 -4.88
C HIS A 531 7.89 17.80 -3.40
N ILE A 532 7.97 18.90 -2.65
CA ILE A 532 7.77 18.94 -1.19
C ILE A 532 6.31 19.17 -0.82
N PHE A 533 5.53 19.82 -1.68
CA PHE A 533 4.09 20.01 -1.45
C PHE A 533 3.25 18.73 -1.64
N ASP A 534 3.86 17.63 -2.07
CA ASP A 534 3.32 16.28 -1.88
C ASP A 534 3.62 15.82 -0.44
N LEU A 535 2.63 15.98 0.46
CA LEU A 535 2.69 15.65 1.91
C LEU A 535 3.08 14.19 2.23
N SER A 536 3.30 13.34 1.23
CA SER A 536 3.89 12.00 1.40
C SER A 536 5.41 12.01 1.54
N LYS A 537 6.08 13.14 1.28
CA LYS A 537 7.52 13.33 1.42
C LYS A 537 7.80 14.51 2.35
N GLN A 538 8.64 14.29 3.34
CA GLN A 538 9.12 15.33 4.24
C GLN A 538 10.61 15.56 4.01
N VAL A 539 11.04 16.80 4.14
CA VAL A 539 12.47 17.16 4.12
C VAL A 539 13.11 16.59 5.37
N ASP A 540 14.07 15.69 5.18
CA ASP A 540 14.84 15.05 6.25
C ASP A 540 16.00 15.95 6.71
N GLU A 541 16.52 15.73 7.92
CA GLU A 541 17.45 16.65 8.59
C GLU A 541 18.72 16.88 7.76
N PHE A 542 19.18 15.85 7.05
CA PHE A 542 20.37 15.93 6.20
C PHE A 542 20.22 16.83 4.97
N ASN A 543 18.98 17.16 4.59
CA ASN A 543 18.67 18.05 3.47
C ASN A 543 18.37 19.49 3.93
N VAL A 544 18.30 19.74 5.24
CA VAL A 544 18.13 21.09 5.77
C VAL A 544 19.48 21.80 5.68
N THR A 545 19.61 22.72 4.73
CA THR A 545 20.81 23.52 4.49
C THR A 545 20.77 24.78 5.35
N VAL A 546 21.64 24.82 6.36
CA VAL A 546 21.57 25.79 7.46
C VAL A 546 22.58 26.94 7.29
N ASP A 547 22.59 27.61 6.15
CA ASP A 547 23.46 28.79 6.00
C ASP A 547 22.78 30.06 6.54
N VAL A 548 23.00 30.32 7.83
CA VAL A 548 22.48 31.47 8.56
C VAL A 548 22.82 32.80 7.87
N THR A 549 23.93 32.90 7.12
CA THR A 549 24.32 34.15 6.45
C THR A 549 23.48 34.47 5.22
N LYS A 550 23.04 33.44 4.48
CA LYS A 550 22.11 33.58 3.34
C LYS A 550 20.68 33.89 3.77
N LEU A 551 20.31 33.60 5.01
CA LEU A 551 18.97 33.84 5.59
C LEU A 551 18.78 35.27 6.12
N ILE A 552 19.85 36.04 6.32
CA ILE A 552 19.81 37.41 6.84
C ILE A 552 18.97 38.36 5.94
N PRO A 553 19.09 38.35 4.60
CA PRO A 553 18.31 39.24 3.73
C PRO A 553 16.80 38.97 3.72
N LYS A 554 16.39 37.73 4.01
CA LYS A 554 14.98 37.28 4.05
C LYS A 554 14.50 37.01 5.48
N LYS A 555 15.17 37.62 6.47
CA LYS A 555 14.97 37.41 7.91
C LYS A 555 13.52 37.64 8.35
N GLU A 556 12.82 38.62 7.79
CA GLU A 556 11.41 38.88 8.13
C GLU A 556 10.49 37.74 7.70
N LEU A 557 10.71 37.18 6.51
CA LEU A 557 9.96 36.04 5.98
C LEU A 557 10.17 34.80 6.86
N VAL A 558 11.43 34.44 7.11
CA VAL A 558 11.76 33.20 7.82
C VAL A 558 11.47 33.29 9.32
N LEU A 559 11.40 34.48 9.91
CA LEU A 559 11.02 34.66 11.31
C LEU A 559 9.51 34.83 11.54
N ASN A 560 8.70 34.93 10.49
CA ASN A 560 7.24 35.00 10.59
C ASN A 560 6.67 33.69 11.15
N LYS A 561 5.97 33.79 12.30
CA LYS A 561 5.42 32.62 13.01
C LYS A 561 4.34 31.88 12.20
N SER A 562 3.49 32.61 11.48
CA SER A 562 2.41 32.02 10.67
C SER A 562 2.97 31.19 9.51
N VAL A 563 4.05 31.68 8.88
CA VAL A 563 4.78 30.97 7.82
C VAL A 563 5.50 29.73 8.41
N GLN A 564 6.13 29.86 9.57
CA GLN A 564 6.79 28.73 10.24
C GLN A 564 5.81 27.62 10.62
N GLU A 565 4.66 27.95 11.21
CA GLU A 565 3.63 26.97 11.58
C GLU A 565 3.09 26.25 10.34
N SER A 566 2.93 26.98 9.24
CA SER A 566 2.51 26.42 7.96
C SER A 566 3.59 25.55 7.30
N ALA A 567 4.87 25.91 7.42
CA ALA A 567 6.01 25.18 6.85
C ALA A 567 6.39 23.91 7.64
N LYS A 568 6.13 23.89 8.95
CA LYS A 568 6.50 22.79 9.87
C LYS A 568 6.09 21.40 9.39
N LYS A 569 4.92 21.29 8.75
CA LYS A 569 4.36 20.02 8.27
C LYS A 569 5.17 19.35 7.14
N PHE A 570 6.05 20.09 6.48
CA PHE A 570 6.85 19.62 5.35
C PHE A 570 8.25 19.12 5.73
N PHE A 571 8.63 19.23 7.00
CA PHE A 571 9.91 18.74 7.53
C PHE A 571 9.68 17.53 8.45
N THR A 572 10.62 16.60 8.51
CA THR A 572 10.61 15.57 9.55
C THR A 572 10.78 16.22 10.94
N PRO A 573 10.38 15.57 12.05
CA PRO A 573 10.50 16.17 13.37
C PRO A 573 11.94 16.61 13.70
N ASP A 574 12.94 15.84 13.29
CA ASP A 574 14.35 16.14 13.53
C ASP A 574 14.84 17.28 12.59
N ALA A 575 14.40 17.28 11.33
CA ALA A 575 14.65 18.39 10.40
C ALA A 575 14.04 19.72 10.86
N TRP A 576 12.83 19.70 11.41
CA TRP A 576 12.20 20.92 11.93
C TRP A 576 12.90 21.46 13.16
N ILE A 577 13.44 20.59 14.02
CA ILE A 577 14.25 21.02 15.17
C ILE A 577 15.51 21.75 14.67
N ALA A 578 16.15 21.25 13.60
CA ALA A 578 17.27 21.94 12.96
C ALA A 578 16.86 23.32 12.40
N VAL A 579 15.72 23.41 11.70
CA VAL A 579 15.15 24.69 11.24
C VAL A 579 14.89 25.65 12.41
N GLN A 580 14.28 25.19 13.51
CA GLN A 580 14.00 26.04 14.68
C GLN A 580 15.27 26.56 15.36
N GLN A 581 16.29 25.70 15.51
CA GLN A 581 17.59 26.13 16.04
C GLN A 581 18.24 27.20 15.16
N THR A 582 18.09 27.08 13.85
CA THR A 582 18.56 28.07 12.85
C THR A 582 17.87 29.42 13.01
N LEU A 583 16.54 29.42 13.09
CA LEU A 583 15.74 30.63 13.25
C LEU A 583 16.01 31.32 14.59
N GLN A 584 16.34 30.54 15.62
CA GLN A 584 16.71 31.04 16.95
C GLN A 584 18.09 31.68 16.95
N ILE A 585 19.06 31.12 16.21
CA ILE A 585 20.36 31.75 15.95
C ILE A 585 20.17 33.05 15.14
N LEU A 586 19.29 33.06 14.13
CA LEU A 586 18.99 34.23 13.31
C LEU A 586 18.35 35.38 14.12
N LYS A 587 17.54 35.05 15.13
CA LYS A 587 17.00 36.00 16.13
C LYS A 587 18.09 36.58 17.03
N GLY A 588 19.13 35.80 17.35
CA GLY A 588 20.21 36.18 18.28
C GLY A 588 21.34 37.06 17.71
N LYS A 589 21.53 37.16 16.39
CA LYS A 589 22.52 38.07 15.76
C LYS A 589 22.02 39.52 15.66
N VAL A 590 21.62 40.11 16.77
CA VAL A 590 21.49 41.56 16.95
C VAL A 590 22.64 41.96 17.87
N GLY A 591 23.70 42.55 17.31
CA GLY A 591 24.99 42.83 17.97
C GLY A 591 26.01 41.75 17.58
N GLU A 592 27.19 42.02 17.03
CA GLU A 592 27.96 43.23 16.93
C GLU A 592 28.80 43.23 15.64
N LYS A 593 29.23 44.44 15.30
CA LYS A 593 29.93 44.88 14.11
C LYS A 593 31.43 44.58 14.17
N CYS A 594 31.97 44.35 12.96
CA CYS A 594 33.17 44.98 12.39
C CYS A 594 34.59 44.47 12.70
N ARG A 595 35.35 44.47 11.58
CA ARG A 595 36.82 44.53 11.38
C ARG A 595 37.57 43.21 11.58
N GLY A 596 38.31 42.67 10.62
CA GLY A 596 38.75 43.17 9.32
C GLY A 596 40.24 42.92 9.13
N SER A 597 40.63 42.49 7.93
CA SER A 597 42.02 42.40 7.38
C SER A 597 42.97 41.42 8.09
N GLY A 598 43.86 40.67 7.45
CA GLY A 598 44.43 40.60 6.11
C GLY A 598 45.82 39.95 6.31
N SER A 599 46.29 38.95 5.56
CA SER A 599 46.95 39.08 4.25
C SER A 599 48.25 38.25 4.26
N LYS A 600 48.66 37.79 3.07
CA LYS A 600 50.01 37.32 2.60
C LYS A 600 50.36 35.83 2.82
N ARG A 601 50.45 35.01 1.74
CA ARG A 601 51.54 34.83 0.72
C ARG A 601 52.80 34.18 1.33
N LYS A 602 53.43 33.12 0.79
CA LYS A 602 54.06 32.87 -0.54
C LYS A 602 54.39 31.35 -0.65
N VAL A 603 54.16 30.64 -1.77
CA VAL A 603 55.00 30.41 -3.00
C VAL A 603 56.20 29.46 -2.83
N GLU A 604 56.19 28.36 -3.61
CA GLU A 604 57.26 27.81 -4.50
C GLU A 604 56.71 26.51 -5.15
N ALA A 605 56.38 26.36 -6.44
CA ALA A 605 57.07 26.52 -7.73
C ALA A 605 57.83 25.25 -8.19
N THR A 606 57.37 24.60 -9.29
CA THR A 606 58.15 24.27 -10.52
C THR A 606 57.39 23.42 -11.58
N ASN A 607 57.04 24.07 -12.70
CA ASN A 607 57.10 23.73 -14.15
C ASN A 607 56.83 22.30 -14.74
N LEU A 608 55.69 22.17 -15.47
CA LEU A 608 55.41 21.90 -16.94
C LEU A 608 56.45 21.18 -17.86
N PRO A 609 56.11 20.64 -19.08
CA PRO A 609 54.86 20.75 -19.90
C PRO A 609 54.35 19.50 -20.71
N GLU A 610 53.10 19.64 -21.20
CA GLU A 610 52.39 19.18 -22.44
C GLU A 610 52.92 18.11 -23.42
N LYS A 611 52.02 17.21 -23.90
CA LYS A 611 51.37 17.30 -25.24
C LYS A 611 50.32 16.18 -25.51
N VAL A 612 49.23 16.57 -26.21
CA VAL A 612 48.16 15.76 -26.85
C VAL A 612 48.63 15.32 -28.27
N PRO A 613 48.00 14.32 -28.94
CA PRO A 613 46.93 14.65 -29.91
C PRO A 613 45.79 13.59 -30.10
N GLU A 614 44.72 14.04 -30.77
CA GLU A 614 43.47 13.37 -31.20
C GLU A 614 43.57 12.45 -32.44
N ALA A 615 42.55 11.59 -32.65
CA ALA A 615 41.82 11.29 -33.92
C ALA A 615 40.70 10.23 -33.62
N ARG A 616 39.38 10.31 -33.94
CA ARG A 616 38.49 10.58 -35.11
C ARG A 616 38.16 9.39 -36.07
N ASN A 617 36.86 9.02 -36.05
CA ASN A 617 35.92 8.58 -37.11
C ASN A 617 35.97 7.19 -37.81
N LYS A 618 34.83 6.46 -37.86
CA LYS A 618 33.85 6.43 -38.98
C LYS A 618 32.68 5.41 -38.82
N MET A 619 31.51 5.78 -39.33
CA MET A 619 30.26 5.00 -39.56
C MET A 619 30.32 4.16 -40.86
N PHE A 620 29.42 3.18 -41.06
CA PHE A 620 28.77 2.88 -42.36
C PHE A 620 27.48 2.01 -42.22
N PHE A 621 26.54 2.25 -43.15
CA PHE A 621 25.22 1.61 -43.42
C PHE A 621 25.30 0.44 -44.43
N GLY A 622 24.24 -0.37 -44.57
CA GLY A 622 23.96 -1.16 -45.80
C GLY A 622 22.76 -2.15 -45.72
N GLU A 623 21.80 -2.00 -46.63
CA GLU A 623 20.57 -2.81 -46.84
C GLU A 623 20.70 -3.92 -47.93
N SER A 624 19.70 -4.83 -47.94
CA SER A 624 18.96 -5.39 -49.10
C SER A 624 19.21 -6.83 -49.63
N SER A 625 18.12 -7.62 -49.55
CA SER A 625 17.40 -8.38 -50.61
C SER A 625 17.85 -9.76 -51.16
N SER A 626 16.81 -10.63 -51.26
CA SER A 626 16.40 -11.52 -52.39
C SER A 626 16.55 -13.05 -52.27
N MET A 627 15.46 -13.73 -52.64
CA MET A 627 15.20 -15.18 -52.78
C MET A 627 15.85 -15.80 -54.03
N PRO A 628 15.78 -17.15 -54.21
CA PRO A 628 14.82 -17.68 -55.21
C PRO A 628 14.16 -19.05 -54.89
N SER A 629 13.15 -19.32 -55.72
CA SER A 629 12.09 -20.35 -55.82
C SER A 629 12.44 -21.77 -56.31
N MET A 630 11.40 -22.65 -56.35
CA MET A 630 11.11 -23.80 -57.27
C MET A 630 11.10 -25.19 -56.56
N ILE A 631 10.28 -26.22 -56.83
CA ILE A 631 9.15 -26.52 -57.74
C ILE A 631 8.59 -27.93 -57.36
N PHE A 632 7.27 -28.14 -57.53
CA PHE A 632 6.48 -29.38 -57.80
C PHE A 632 6.52 -30.65 -56.92
N GLY A 633 5.30 -31.21 -56.70
CA GLY A 633 5.10 -32.63 -56.46
C GLY A 633 3.73 -33.01 -55.88
N GLU A 634 2.66 -32.99 -56.67
CA GLU A 634 1.46 -33.83 -56.44
C GLU A 634 1.78 -35.29 -56.81
N PRO A 635 1.10 -36.33 -56.24
CA PRO A 635 -0.22 -36.71 -56.74
C PRO A 635 -1.20 -37.44 -55.79
N SER A 636 -2.49 -37.23 -56.10
CA SER A 636 -3.55 -38.22 -56.36
C SER A 636 -4.17 -39.10 -55.26
N SER A 637 -5.50 -38.92 -55.18
CA SER A 637 -6.57 -39.94 -55.33
C SER A 637 -7.10 -40.72 -54.12
N GLY A 638 -8.44 -40.81 -54.05
CA GLY A 638 -9.13 -41.86 -53.28
C GLY A 638 -10.54 -41.49 -52.81
N GLN A 639 -11.54 -41.64 -53.67
CA GLN A 639 -12.97 -41.46 -53.38
C GLN A 639 -13.58 -42.53 -52.46
N ARG A 640 -14.64 -42.13 -51.72
CA ARG A 640 -15.93 -42.81 -51.38
C ARG A 640 -16.33 -42.39 -49.96
N GLY A 641 -17.51 -41.89 -49.62
CA GLY A 641 -18.81 -41.93 -50.28
C GLY A 641 -19.84 -42.49 -49.28
N GLN A 642 -20.89 -41.71 -49.01
CA GLN A 642 -22.19 -42.05 -48.36
C GLN A 642 -22.41 -41.69 -46.88
N SER A 643 -23.09 -40.54 -46.70
CA SER A 643 -24.42 -40.36 -46.08
C SER A 643 -24.87 -41.37 -45.02
N MET A 644 -25.17 -40.90 -43.80
CA MET A 644 -26.57 -40.84 -43.33
C MET A 644 -26.73 -40.17 -41.94
N ILE A 645 -27.73 -39.30 -41.90
CA ILE A 645 -28.71 -39.07 -40.83
C ILE A 645 -28.22 -38.42 -39.53
N VAL A 646 -28.59 -37.13 -39.48
CA VAL A 646 -28.78 -36.29 -38.30
C VAL A 646 -29.87 -36.91 -37.41
N SER A 647 -29.58 -37.06 -36.13
CA SER A 647 -30.59 -37.19 -35.09
C SER A 647 -30.28 -36.17 -34.01
N ASP A 648 -31.19 -35.20 -33.91
CA ASP A 648 -31.27 -34.18 -32.86
C ASP A 648 -31.34 -34.84 -31.48
N SER A 649 -30.47 -34.37 -30.58
CA SER A 649 -30.69 -34.50 -29.14
C SER A 649 -30.28 -33.18 -28.50
N SER A 650 -31.26 -32.28 -28.42
CA SER A 650 -31.47 -31.28 -27.36
C SER A 650 -30.25 -30.92 -26.52
N GLU A 651 -29.43 -29.99 -27.01
CA GLU A 651 -28.56 -29.20 -26.14
C GLU A 651 -29.45 -28.19 -25.40
N SER A 652 -29.68 -28.47 -24.12
CA SER A 652 -30.14 -27.48 -23.16
C SER A 652 -29.19 -26.29 -23.21
N GLU A 653 -29.70 -25.13 -23.62
CA GLU A 653 -29.02 -23.85 -23.48
C GLU A 653 -28.66 -23.64 -22.00
N PHE A 654 -27.44 -24.01 -21.63
CA PHE A 654 -26.84 -23.62 -20.36
C PHE A 654 -26.46 -22.16 -20.50
N GLN A 655 -27.46 -21.33 -20.24
CA GLN A 655 -27.45 -19.88 -20.22
C GLN A 655 -26.50 -19.43 -19.10
N VAL A 656 -25.19 -19.43 -19.37
CA VAL A 656 -24.20 -18.77 -18.51
C VAL A 656 -24.30 -17.29 -18.80
N ASP A 657 -25.32 -16.69 -18.22
CA ASP A 657 -25.29 -15.29 -17.84
C ASP A 657 -24.00 -15.09 -17.03
N HIS A 658 -22.98 -14.51 -17.66
CA HIS A 658 -22.16 -13.55 -16.94
C HIS A 658 -23.03 -12.31 -16.69
N SER A 659 -24.12 -12.51 -15.95
CA SER A 659 -24.54 -11.52 -14.99
C SER A 659 -23.30 -11.35 -14.12
N SER A 660 -22.59 -10.26 -14.38
CA SER A 660 -21.87 -9.58 -13.34
C SER A 660 -22.94 -9.32 -12.27
N SER A 661 -23.24 -10.32 -11.45
CA SER A 661 -23.78 -10.11 -10.13
C SER A 661 -22.88 -9.03 -9.58
N GLU A 662 -23.48 -7.84 -9.46
CA GLU A 662 -22.91 -6.73 -8.75
C GLU A 662 -22.71 -7.22 -7.33
N GLU A 663 -21.63 -7.98 -7.13
CA GLU A 663 -21.10 -8.17 -5.82
C GLU A 663 -20.72 -6.77 -5.38
N GLU A 664 -21.49 -6.30 -4.41
CA GLU A 664 -21.00 -5.60 -3.25
C GLU A 664 -19.60 -6.11 -2.92
N ASP A 665 -18.61 -5.62 -3.67
CA ASP A 665 -17.26 -5.48 -3.19
C ASP A 665 -17.35 -4.45 -2.06
N ASP A 666 -17.81 -4.93 -0.90
CA ASP A 666 -17.78 -4.22 0.39
C ASP A 666 -16.32 -3.83 0.73
N SER A 667 -15.31 -4.28 -0.05
CA SER A 667 -14.00 -3.66 -0.13
C SER A 667 -14.04 -2.39 -1.00
N TYR A 668 -14.83 -1.41 -0.56
CA TYR A 668 -14.48 -0.03 -0.81
C TYR A 668 -13.01 0.17 -0.35
N PRO A 669 -12.08 0.61 -1.23
CA PRO A 669 -10.69 0.79 -0.86
C PRO A 669 -10.60 1.89 0.19
N ILE A 670 -10.33 1.50 1.43
CA ILE A 670 -10.23 2.37 2.59
C ILE A 670 -9.27 3.52 2.27
N THR A 671 -9.80 4.74 2.30
CA THR A 671 -9.04 5.92 1.94
C THR A 671 -8.08 6.29 3.06
N LYS A 672 -7.03 7.05 2.74
CA LYS A 672 -6.10 7.56 3.77
C LYS A 672 -6.84 8.39 4.83
N ASP A 673 -7.91 9.08 4.43
CA ASP A 673 -8.70 9.93 5.31
C ASP A 673 -9.61 9.11 6.24
N GLU A 674 -10.19 8.01 5.74
CA GLU A 674 -10.88 7.03 6.59
C GLU A 674 -9.93 6.34 7.58
N ILE A 675 -8.72 5.97 7.15
CA ILE A 675 -7.71 5.40 8.05
C ILE A 675 -7.39 6.40 9.17
N LYS A 676 -7.20 7.69 8.83
CA LYS A 676 -6.95 8.74 9.84
C LYS A 676 -8.14 8.91 10.79
N ALA A 677 -9.37 8.89 10.26
CA ALA A 677 -10.58 8.99 11.08
C ALA A 677 -10.74 7.81 12.04
N LEU A 678 -10.37 6.60 11.61
CA LEU A 678 -10.47 5.37 12.42
C LEU A 678 -9.40 5.28 13.53
N ILE A 679 -8.20 5.80 13.31
CA ILE A 679 -7.07 5.65 14.27
C ILE A 679 -7.18 6.63 15.44
N GLY A 680 -7.83 7.77 15.26
CA GLY A 680 -7.73 8.88 16.22
C GLY A 680 -6.30 9.44 16.32
N SER A 681 -6.13 10.58 17.00
CA SER A 681 -4.82 11.21 17.18
C SER A 681 -4.14 10.68 18.44
N THR A 682 -3.23 9.70 18.34
CA THR A 682 -2.43 9.21 19.49
C THR A 682 -0.95 9.61 19.39
N GLN A 683 -0.44 10.27 20.43
CA GLN A 683 0.98 10.68 20.58
C GLN A 683 1.85 9.51 21.09
N LYS A 684 3.08 9.35 20.56
CA LYS A 684 4.07 8.34 20.99
C LYS A 684 5.10 8.91 21.98
N VAL A 685 5.49 8.13 23.00
CA VAL A 685 6.50 8.48 24.04
C VAL A 685 7.94 8.09 23.63
N LYS A 686 8.97 8.87 24.00
CA LYS A 686 10.42 8.71 23.63
C LYS A 686 11.25 7.93 24.69
N PRO A 687 12.33 7.19 24.28
CA PRO A 687 13.24 6.45 25.18
C PRO A 687 14.42 7.27 25.76
N CYS A 688 14.99 6.84 26.91
CA CYS A 688 15.99 7.55 27.74
C CYS A 688 17.48 7.32 27.32
N ARG A 689 18.40 8.27 27.63
CA ARG A 689 19.82 8.32 27.17
C ARG A 689 20.81 7.95 28.30
N HIS A 690 21.94 7.30 27.96
CA HIS A 690 22.95 6.81 28.93
C HIS A 690 23.99 7.87 29.36
N THR A 691 24.36 7.85 30.65
CA THR A 691 25.33 8.77 31.30
C THR A 691 26.68 8.05 31.54
N TRP A 692 27.77 8.62 31.02
CA TRP A 692 29.13 8.04 31.11
C TRP A 692 29.79 8.30 32.47
N SER A 693 30.39 7.27 33.07
CA SER A 693 31.20 7.44 34.28
C SER A 693 32.61 8.01 33.97
N SER A 694 33.31 8.49 35.00
CA SER A 694 34.69 8.97 34.87
C SER A 694 35.65 7.86 34.44
N GLU A 695 35.46 6.64 34.95
CA GLU A 695 36.27 5.46 34.63
C GLU A 695 36.07 5.03 33.16
N GLU A 696 34.82 5.04 32.69
CA GLU A 696 34.50 4.74 31.30
C GLU A 696 35.08 5.80 30.35
N HIS A 697 35.09 7.05 30.78
CA HIS A 697 35.68 8.14 30.02
C HIS A 697 37.19 7.97 29.86
N GLU A 698 37.89 7.69 30.95
CA GLU A 698 39.34 7.52 30.99
C GLU A 698 39.78 6.29 30.18
N ALA A 699 39.05 5.18 30.28
CA ALA A 699 39.30 3.98 29.50
C ALA A 699 39.24 4.26 27.99
N VAL A 700 38.18 4.93 27.52
CA VAL A 700 38.03 5.28 26.10
C VAL A 700 39.12 6.26 25.64
N GLN A 701 39.45 7.26 26.46
CA GLN A 701 40.44 8.28 26.11
C GLN A 701 41.86 7.71 26.03
N THR A 702 42.22 6.83 26.97
CA THR A 702 43.56 6.22 27.04
C THR A 702 43.77 5.21 25.92
N PHE A 703 42.78 4.34 25.67
CA PHE A 703 42.92 3.26 24.69
C PHE A 703 42.89 3.77 23.24
N PHE A 704 42.05 4.76 22.93
CA PHE A 704 41.92 5.33 21.60
C PHE A 704 42.65 6.66 21.44
N LYS A 705 43.68 6.92 22.26
CA LYS A 705 44.41 8.19 22.30
C LYS A 705 44.88 8.64 20.90
N LYS A 706 45.51 7.75 20.14
CA LYS A 706 45.99 8.04 18.78
C LYS A 706 44.86 8.44 17.83
N GLU A 707 43.72 7.77 17.93
CA GLU A 707 42.53 8.09 17.14
C GLU A 707 41.90 9.41 17.60
N ILE A 708 41.90 9.73 18.89
CA ILE A 708 41.33 10.96 19.44
C ILE A 708 42.24 12.17 19.14
N GLU A 709 43.54 11.98 19.07
CA GLU A 709 44.56 13.01 18.78
C GLU A 709 44.79 13.26 17.29
N ASP A 710 44.07 12.56 16.41
CA ASP A 710 44.13 12.80 14.97
C ASP A 710 43.52 14.16 14.59
N VAL A 711 44.38 15.13 14.28
CA VAL A 711 44.02 16.51 13.86
C VAL A 711 44.10 16.74 12.35
N SER A 712 44.27 15.68 11.54
CA SER A 712 44.44 15.78 10.08
C SER A 712 43.23 16.38 9.33
N THR A 713 42.07 16.46 9.97
CA THR A 713 40.79 16.91 9.41
C THR A 713 40.02 17.73 10.43
N THR A 714 39.18 18.69 9.98
CA THR A 714 38.38 19.56 10.87
C THR A 714 36.98 18.98 11.14
N GLY A 715 36.48 19.13 12.38
CA GLY A 715 35.18 18.61 12.80
C GLY A 715 35.08 17.07 12.78
N ASN A 716 33.88 16.53 12.51
CA ASN A 716 33.60 15.08 12.46
C ASN A 716 34.05 14.40 11.14
N LYS A 717 34.68 15.12 10.22
CA LYS A 717 35.09 14.59 8.90
C LYS A 717 36.30 13.64 9.06
N GLY A 718 36.30 12.52 8.34
CA GLY A 718 37.38 11.52 8.34
C GLY A 718 36.91 10.11 8.72
N LYS A 719 37.44 9.08 8.04
CA LYS A 719 37.08 7.68 8.30
C LYS A 719 37.70 7.20 9.63
N LEU A 720 36.88 6.63 10.52
CA LEU A 720 37.32 6.06 11.80
C LEU A 720 37.56 4.54 11.66
N HIS A 721 38.82 4.15 11.48
CA HIS A 721 39.23 2.76 11.23
C HIS A 721 39.55 1.98 12.52
N ILE A 722 38.52 1.75 13.36
CA ILE A 722 38.70 1.14 14.69
C ILE A 722 38.11 -0.28 14.84
N GLY A 723 37.76 -0.93 13.71
CA GLY A 723 37.06 -2.22 13.72
C GLY A 723 37.70 -3.27 14.62
N ARG A 724 38.98 -3.63 14.39
CA ARG A 724 39.70 -4.65 15.18
C ARG A 724 40.01 -4.16 16.61
N LYS A 725 40.43 -2.90 16.75
CA LYS A 725 40.75 -2.26 18.05
C LYS A 725 39.54 -2.17 19.00
N MET A 726 38.32 -2.08 18.48
CA MET A 726 37.10 -2.05 19.30
C MET A 726 36.85 -3.38 20.01
N TYR A 727 37.21 -4.50 19.38
CA TYR A 727 37.11 -5.81 20.02
C TYR A 727 38.17 -5.97 21.12
N ASP A 728 39.39 -5.49 20.88
CA ASP A 728 40.47 -5.53 21.87
C ASP A 728 40.17 -4.62 23.08
N PHE A 729 39.58 -3.44 22.84
CA PHE A 729 39.14 -2.52 23.90
C PHE A 729 38.13 -3.17 24.86
N LEU A 730 37.09 -3.80 24.32
CA LEU A 730 36.05 -4.45 25.14
C LEU A 730 36.55 -5.71 25.86
N LYS A 731 37.68 -6.29 25.42
CA LYS A 731 38.34 -7.41 26.09
C LYS A 731 39.20 -6.95 27.26
N ILE A 732 39.87 -5.81 27.13
CA ILE A 732 40.76 -5.22 28.15
C ILE A 732 39.97 -4.44 29.20
N HIS A 733 38.84 -3.83 28.81
CA HIS A 733 37.94 -3.07 29.70
C HIS A 733 36.51 -3.66 29.68
N PRO A 734 36.30 -4.86 30.28
CA PRO A 734 35.01 -5.55 30.23
C PRO A 734 33.88 -4.80 30.97
N GLU A 735 34.23 -3.96 31.95
CA GLU A 735 33.28 -3.22 32.78
C GLU A 735 32.63 -2.02 32.07
N VAL A 736 33.23 -1.50 30.98
CA VAL A 736 32.70 -0.30 30.29
C VAL A 736 31.38 -0.61 29.58
N LEU A 737 30.29 0.04 29.99
CA LEU A 737 28.95 -0.20 29.47
C LEU A 737 28.48 -1.67 29.61
N LYS A 738 28.84 -2.35 30.70
CA LYS A 738 28.54 -3.78 30.90
C LYS A 738 27.04 -4.13 30.79
N ASP A 739 26.17 -3.20 31.15
CA ASP A 739 24.71 -3.37 31.12
C ASP A 739 24.12 -3.30 29.70
N TYR A 740 24.92 -2.97 28.69
CA TYR A 740 24.47 -2.84 27.30
C TYR A 740 24.85 -4.05 26.44
N PRO A 741 24.01 -4.45 25.47
CA PRO A 741 24.38 -5.46 24.48
C PRO A 741 25.64 -5.05 23.71
N LYS A 742 26.49 -6.03 23.37
CA LYS A 742 27.80 -5.79 22.71
C LYS A 742 27.74 -4.85 21.50
N ARG A 743 26.70 -4.97 20.67
CA ARG A 743 26.50 -4.11 19.48
C ARG A 743 26.26 -2.65 19.87
N GLU A 744 25.54 -2.42 20.96
CA GLU A 744 25.24 -1.08 21.46
C GLU A 744 26.44 -0.48 22.21
N ARG A 745 27.20 -1.30 22.95
CA ARG A 745 28.49 -0.89 23.53
C ARG A 745 29.42 -0.33 22.45
N ILE A 746 29.55 -1.04 21.33
CA ILE A 746 30.35 -0.60 20.18
C ILE A 746 29.86 0.74 19.63
N ALA A 747 28.54 0.91 19.45
CA ALA A 747 27.96 2.14 18.90
C ALA A 747 28.18 3.34 19.84
N LYS A 748 27.97 3.16 21.15
CA LYS A 748 28.17 4.21 22.15
C LYS A 748 29.64 4.59 22.30
N VAL A 749 30.56 3.62 22.38
CA VAL A 749 32.02 3.88 22.43
C VAL A 749 32.50 4.56 21.16
N ARG A 750 32.04 4.12 19.98
CA ARG A 750 32.36 4.77 18.70
C ARG A 750 31.91 6.23 18.68
N THR A 751 30.70 6.50 19.16
CA THR A 751 30.16 7.86 19.27
C THR A 751 30.98 8.70 20.26
N LYS A 752 31.42 8.12 21.37
CA LYS A 752 32.28 8.78 22.36
C LYS A 752 33.65 9.17 21.79
N ILE A 753 34.28 8.28 21.01
CA ILE A 753 35.57 8.55 20.33
C ILE A 753 35.41 9.69 19.33
N ILE A 754 34.34 9.69 18.53
CA ILE A 754 34.06 10.75 17.56
C ILE A 754 33.93 12.10 18.27
N ASN A 755 33.20 12.13 19.38
CA ASN A 755 33.01 13.36 20.16
C ASN A 755 34.31 13.86 20.80
N LEU A 756 35.12 12.97 21.38
CA LEU A 756 36.42 13.31 21.96
C LEU A 756 37.40 13.82 20.90
N ARG A 757 37.47 13.13 19.75
CA ARG A 757 38.27 13.54 18.59
C ARG A 757 37.87 14.91 18.10
N ARG A 758 36.57 15.17 17.98
CA ARG A 758 36.03 16.48 17.59
C ARG A 758 36.47 17.57 18.57
N GLN A 759 36.32 17.34 19.88
CA GLN A 759 36.75 18.29 20.90
C GLN A 759 38.24 18.60 20.82
N ASN A 760 39.08 17.59 20.54
CA ASN A 760 40.51 17.77 20.44
C ASN A 760 40.91 18.56 19.18
N ARG A 761 40.26 18.28 18.03
CA ARG A 761 40.41 19.06 16.79
C ARG A 761 39.99 20.52 16.97
N GLU A 762 38.88 20.76 17.65
CA GLU A 762 38.41 22.10 17.98
C GLU A 762 39.36 22.83 18.94
N ARG A 763 40.05 22.11 19.85
CA ARG A 763 41.09 22.68 20.71
C ARG A 763 42.37 22.98 19.94
N TYR A 764 42.79 22.08 19.06
CA TYR A 764 43.95 22.27 18.20
C TYR A 764 43.77 23.45 17.24
N GLN A 765 42.63 23.53 16.56
CA GLN A 765 42.30 24.65 15.67
C GLN A 765 42.31 25.99 16.43
N ARG A 766 41.70 26.04 17.62
CA ARG A 766 41.76 27.24 18.48
C ARG A 766 43.18 27.65 18.86
N ASN A 767 44.05 26.69 19.16
CA ASN A 767 45.45 26.98 19.49
C ASN A 767 46.23 27.46 18.25
N LEU A 768 45.91 26.94 17.07
CA LEU A 768 46.49 27.35 15.79
C LEU A 768 46.08 28.80 15.46
N ASP A 769 44.79 29.12 15.63
CA ASP A 769 44.22 30.45 15.39
C ASP A 769 44.75 31.52 16.37
N MET A 770 45.34 31.12 17.51
CA MET A 770 46.01 32.04 18.45
C MET A 770 47.50 32.27 18.15
N LEU A 771 48.12 31.44 17.29
CA LEU A 771 49.53 31.52 16.91
C LEU A 771 49.74 32.21 15.54
N THR A 772 48.69 32.31 14.73
CA THR A 772 48.61 33.07 13.46
C THR A 772 47.98 34.43 13.67
#